data_AF-A0A7W0GRP9-F1
#
_entry.id   AF-A0A7W0GRP9-F1
#
_cell.length_a   1.000
_cell.length_b   1.000
_cell.length_c   1.000
_cell.angle_alpha   90.00
_cell.angle_beta   90.00
_cell.angle_gamma   90.00
#
_symmetry.space_group_name_H-M   'P 1'
#
loop_
_entity.id
_entity.type
_entity.pdbx_description
1 polymer ?
#
loop_
_entity_poly.entity_id
_entity_poly.type
_entity_poly.pdbx_seq_one_letter_code
_entity_poly.pdbx_strand_id
1 'polypeptide(L)'
;ENLRAIVGQDAVLSEPSELIVYECDGLPQHKYPPRAVVFPSSTEQTAAVMRALADAGVPFTPRGAGTGLSGGALALNRGVVIELARMRKILSIDEENRTAVVQTGVVNAHVSKAVAHLGLHYVPDPSSQGTCTIGGNIAENAGGIHCLKYGTTTDHVIGARVVLAGGEIVDLGSSERGTTGYDLLGVFVGSEGTFGIATEATLRLVPVPPAVRTLLAEFPEVNDASHAVSAIIAAGVMPAALEMMDGEIIRAVEASVFAAGLSLDIGAALLVELDGIEAGIDDEAERVKSICLEYRARSCRLARGEAERKKLWAARKGAFGAVGRIAPDSMIQDAVVPRSRLPEVLAEAYRISAKYQLRLANVFHAGDGNLHPLICFDSRSSDDVRRVKEAGRELMETCVSAGGTITGEHGVGLDKRDFLPLIFSDDDMDTMLRVRAAFDPTRLCNPGKIIPLLRGCGEARVLSEPRADRGPQAGSPLGVVDATGSPPGPSTSLQQRGAASLKNWEVDTPERRSHSALEGGKAAGPSRGYFDPDDAAKQLSAIVGVAHVTESPSLPAPVSTCNPVHPSSVVATPGSIEEAGELMKLASSEGWSLVPSGASTWLNAGNPIERVNVVISTARLNKFLDHEPADLVASAQSGVTLKTFNQTLAAGGQWLPLDPPDDGRATIGGVVATGLGGAQKCGYGLPRNFVIGMRVVLPDGKIVKAGGRVVKNVAGYDLCKLFTGSYGTLGLIIELTFKLRPRPAKEVTVLATGSLEAALKAAQSVHETRLFPVAIELVSSALAHRIGVEIAAGDVLL
;
A
#
# COMPACT_ATOMS: atom_id res chain seq x y z
N GLU A 1 -35.12 5.34 -11.09
CA GLU A 1 -36.04 4.29 -10.58
C GLU A 1 -35.34 3.11 -9.92
N ASN A 2 -34.64 2.21 -10.63
CA ASN A 2 -34.02 1.03 -10.01
C ASN A 2 -33.15 1.34 -8.77
N LEU A 3 -32.30 2.36 -8.86
CA LEU A 3 -31.46 2.80 -7.74
C LEU A 3 -32.29 3.29 -6.54
N ARG A 4 -33.38 4.03 -6.78
CA ARG A 4 -34.30 4.51 -5.74
C ARG A 4 -35.03 3.36 -5.04
N ALA A 5 -35.35 2.29 -5.77
CA ALA A 5 -35.95 1.10 -5.17
C ALA A 5 -35.00 0.39 -4.18
N ILE A 6 -33.67 0.54 -4.34
CA ILE A 6 -32.66 -0.07 -3.48
C ILE A 6 -32.35 0.80 -2.26
N VAL A 7 -32.08 2.10 -2.49
CA VAL A 7 -31.57 3.01 -1.44
C VAL A 7 -32.63 3.99 -0.88
N GLY A 8 -33.82 4.02 -1.47
CA GLY A 8 -34.87 5.00 -1.18
C GLY A 8 -34.80 6.25 -2.05
N GLN A 9 -35.89 7.01 -2.08
CA GLN A 9 -36.05 8.20 -2.92
C GLN A 9 -35.00 9.28 -2.60
N ASP A 10 -34.83 9.57 -1.31
CA ASP A 10 -33.97 10.66 -0.82
C ASP A 10 -32.46 10.32 -0.86
N ALA A 11 -32.11 9.14 -1.38
CA ALA A 11 -30.74 8.63 -1.44
C ALA A 11 -30.18 8.63 -2.87
N VAL A 12 -30.86 9.29 -3.82
CA VAL A 12 -30.41 9.41 -5.21
C VAL A 12 -30.56 10.85 -5.67
N LEU A 13 -29.44 11.49 -6.01
CA LEU A 13 -29.40 12.79 -6.66
C LEU A 13 -29.31 12.61 -8.17
N SER A 14 -30.07 13.40 -8.92
CA SER A 14 -30.10 13.34 -10.38
C SER A 14 -30.34 14.69 -11.05
N GLU A 15 -30.71 15.73 -10.29
CA GLU A 15 -30.95 17.05 -10.87
C GLU A 15 -29.62 17.77 -11.15
N PRO A 16 -29.47 18.45 -12.30
CA PRO A 16 -28.20 19.10 -12.66
C PRO A 16 -27.62 20.05 -11.59
N SER A 17 -28.49 20.77 -10.87
CA SER A 17 -28.09 21.66 -9.77
C SER A 17 -27.55 20.93 -8.55
N GLU A 18 -27.94 19.66 -8.33
CA GLU A 18 -27.43 18.81 -7.26
C GLU A 18 -26.10 18.15 -7.67
N LEU A 19 -25.98 17.79 -8.95
CA LEU A 19 -24.82 17.05 -9.47
C LEU A 19 -23.57 17.93 -9.61
N ILE A 20 -23.72 19.26 -9.68
CA ILE A 20 -22.60 20.19 -9.87
C ILE A 20 -21.54 20.08 -8.76
N VAL A 21 -21.93 19.78 -7.51
CA VAL A 21 -20.98 19.66 -6.38
C VAL A 21 -20.17 18.36 -6.43
N TYR A 22 -20.50 17.45 -7.35
CA TYR A 22 -19.82 16.18 -7.59
C TYR A 22 -19.05 16.16 -8.93
N GLU A 23 -19.00 17.27 -9.66
CA GLU A 23 -18.30 17.33 -10.96
C GLU A 23 -16.77 17.25 -10.82
N CYS A 24 -16.22 17.63 -9.66
CA CYS A 24 -14.80 17.52 -9.37
C CYS A 24 -14.55 16.92 -7.97
N ASP A 25 -13.32 16.49 -7.72
CA ASP A 25 -12.78 16.26 -6.38
C ASP A 25 -11.93 17.48 -5.98
N GLY A 26 -10.83 17.29 -5.24
CA GLY A 26 -9.90 18.36 -4.89
C GLY A 26 -9.13 18.95 -6.08
N LEU A 27 -9.31 18.42 -7.30
CA LEU A 27 -8.75 18.97 -8.54
C LEU A 27 -9.82 19.72 -9.36
N PRO A 28 -10.08 21.02 -9.08
CA PRO A 28 -11.14 21.78 -9.74
C PRO A 28 -10.93 21.98 -11.26
N GLN A 29 -9.72 21.76 -11.78
CA GLN A 29 -9.40 21.80 -13.20
C GLN A 29 -10.01 20.63 -14.00
N HIS A 30 -10.41 19.55 -13.33
CA HIS A 30 -11.03 18.39 -13.93
C HIS A 30 -12.51 18.31 -13.54
N LYS A 31 -13.39 18.57 -14.51
CA LYS A 31 -14.85 18.61 -14.30
C LYS A 31 -15.56 17.57 -15.15
N TYR A 32 -16.18 16.60 -14.49
CA TYR A 32 -16.92 15.48 -15.09
C TYR A 32 -18.23 15.28 -14.32
N PRO A 33 -19.32 15.97 -14.70
CA PRO A 33 -20.60 15.84 -14.00
C PRO A 33 -21.14 14.40 -14.13
N PRO A 34 -21.49 13.74 -13.01
CA PRO A 34 -22.01 12.38 -13.05
C PRO A 34 -23.42 12.32 -13.67
N ARG A 35 -23.90 11.11 -13.95
CA ARG A 35 -25.31 10.88 -14.33
C ARG A 35 -26.24 10.91 -13.12
N ALA A 36 -25.77 10.39 -11.99
CA ALA A 36 -26.47 10.39 -10.72
C ALA A 36 -25.46 10.18 -9.59
N VAL A 37 -25.86 10.51 -8.36
CA VAL A 37 -25.13 10.17 -7.13
C VAL A 37 -26.04 9.34 -6.23
N VAL A 38 -25.53 8.24 -5.69
CA VAL A 38 -26.28 7.29 -4.87
C VAL A 38 -25.62 7.16 -3.50
N PHE A 39 -26.44 7.15 -2.44
CA PHE A 39 -26.00 7.15 -1.05
C PHE A 39 -26.46 5.88 -0.32
N PRO A 40 -25.80 4.71 -0.52
CA PRO A 40 -26.09 3.52 0.25
C PRO A 40 -25.82 3.73 1.75
N SER A 41 -26.58 3.03 2.60
CA SER A 41 -26.45 3.10 4.07
C SER A 41 -25.95 1.80 4.72
N SER A 42 -25.68 0.78 3.89
CA SER A 42 -25.23 -0.55 4.29
C SER A 42 -24.40 -1.21 3.18
N THR A 43 -23.66 -2.25 3.56
CA THR A 43 -22.90 -3.08 2.61
C THR A 43 -23.84 -3.76 1.61
N GLU A 44 -25.00 -4.23 2.05
CA GLU A 44 -25.99 -4.91 1.21
C GLU A 44 -26.59 -3.96 0.17
N GLN A 45 -26.89 -2.71 0.55
CA GLN A 45 -27.33 -1.69 -0.40
C GLN A 45 -26.23 -1.34 -1.41
N THR A 46 -24.99 -1.21 -0.96
CA THR A 46 -23.84 -0.96 -1.85
C THR A 46 -23.71 -2.08 -2.89
N ALA A 47 -23.77 -3.34 -2.44
CA ALA A 47 -23.77 -4.52 -3.29
C ALA A 47 -24.94 -4.56 -4.29
N ALA A 48 -26.16 -4.25 -3.85
CA ALA A 48 -27.32 -4.21 -4.73
C ALA A 48 -27.22 -3.08 -5.78
N VAL A 49 -26.71 -1.91 -5.41
CA VAL A 49 -26.46 -0.80 -6.34
C VAL A 49 -25.43 -1.19 -7.38
N MET A 50 -24.29 -1.77 -6.97
CA MET A 50 -23.23 -2.19 -7.88
C MET A 50 -23.71 -3.26 -8.85
N ARG A 51 -24.47 -4.27 -8.39
CA ARG A 51 -25.13 -5.26 -9.28
C ARG A 51 -26.03 -4.59 -10.31
N ALA A 52 -26.92 -3.70 -9.88
CA ALA A 52 -27.85 -3.03 -10.78
C ALA A 52 -27.13 -2.18 -11.85
N LEU A 53 -25.98 -1.59 -11.51
CA LEU A 53 -25.15 -0.83 -12.45
C LEU A 53 -24.38 -1.75 -13.38
N ALA A 54 -23.83 -2.86 -12.87
CA ALA A 54 -23.14 -3.89 -13.65
C ALA A 54 -24.08 -4.53 -14.68
N ASP A 55 -25.29 -4.93 -14.26
CA ASP A 55 -26.33 -5.50 -15.13
C ASP A 55 -26.75 -4.51 -16.24
N ALA A 56 -26.75 -3.22 -15.95
CA ALA A 56 -27.06 -2.16 -16.90
C ALA A 56 -25.87 -1.77 -17.80
N GLY A 57 -24.66 -2.29 -17.54
CA GLY A 57 -23.43 -1.88 -18.21
C GLY A 57 -23.09 -0.41 -17.98
N VAL A 58 -23.44 0.15 -16.82
CA VAL A 58 -23.20 1.55 -16.46
C VAL A 58 -21.96 1.64 -15.57
N PRO A 59 -20.92 2.41 -15.96
CA PRO A 59 -19.75 2.58 -15.14
C PRO A 59 -20.08 3.40 -13.89
N PHE A 60 -19.32 3.14 -12.82
CA PHE A 60 -19.53 3.83 -11.56
C PHE A 60 -18.21 4.13 -10.85
N THR A 61 -18.22 5.14 -9.99
CA THR A 61 -17.05 5.62 -9.26
C THR A 61 -17.39 5.72 -7.77
N PRO A 62 -16.65 5.03 -6.89
CA PRO A 62 -16.79 5.24 -5.46
C PRO A 62 -16.28 6.63 -5.06
N ARG A 63 -16.93 7.23 -4.07
CA ARG A 63 -16.53 8.51 -3.50
C ARG A 63 -16.70 8.53 -1.99
N GLY A 64 -15.65 8.96 -1.30
CA GLY A 64 -15.69 9.38 0.10
C GLY A 64 -16.14 10.84 0.21
N ALA A 65 -15.36 11.67 0.92
CA ALA A 65 -15.61 13.11 1.00
C ALA A 65 -15.24 13.91 -0.28
N GLY A 66 -14.58 13.29 -1.26
CA GLY A 66 -14.14 13.99 -2.48
C GLY A 66 -12.94 14.92 -2.29
N THR A 67 -12.10 14.68 -1.28
CA THR A 67 -10.90 15.47 -0.98
C THR A 67 -9.64 15.04 -1.73
N GLY A 68 -9.74 14.03 -2.62
CA GLY A 68 -8.61 13.49 -3.37
C GLY A 68 -8.04 14.50 -4.37
N LEU A 69 -6.75 14.36 -4.71
CA LEU A 69 -5.99 15.27 -5.58
C LEU A 69 -5.43 14.55 -6.82
N SER A 70 -6.11 13.50 -7.27
CA SER A 70 -5.71 12.69 -8.43
C SER A 70 -6.76 12.62 -9.53
N GLY A 71 -7.99 13.10 -9.28
CA GLY A 71 -9.13 12.83 -10.16
C GLY A 71 -9.67 11.40 -10.01
N GLY A 72 -9.27 10.66 -8.97
CA GLY A 72 -9.70 9.30 -8.68
C GLY A 72 -11.21 9.19 -8.43
N ALA A 73 -11.82 10.23 -7.85
CA ALA A 73 -13.25 10.25 -7.50
C ALA A 73 -14.16 10.89 -8.57
N LEU A 74 -13.69 10.95 -9.84
CA LEU A 74 -14.41 11.54 -10.97
C LEU A 74 -15.17 10.49 -11.80
N ALA A 75 -16.44 10.77 -12.08
CA ALA A 75 -17.31 9.90 -12.88
C ALA A 75 -17.13 10.14 -14.39
N LEU A 76 -16.17 9.45 -15.00
CA LEU A 76 -15.96 9.48 -16.45
C LEU A 76 -17.18 8.92 -17.22
N ASN A 77 -17.40 9.41 -18.44
CA ASN A 77 -18.51 9.04 -19.35
C ASN A 77 -19.91 9.16 -18.76
N ARG A 78 -20.13 10.13 -17.86
CA ARG A 78 -21.39 10.26 -17.12
C ARG A 78 -21.74 8.95 -16.39
N GLY A 79 -20.74 8.36 -15.72
CA GLY A 79 -20.95 7.28 -14.77
C GLY A 79 -21.76 7.72 -13.55
N VAL A 80 -22.08 6.76 -12.68
CA VAL A 80 -22.78 7.00 -11.41
C VAL A 80 -21.77 7.09 -10.28
N VAL A 81 -21.89 8.10 -9.41
CA VAL A 81 -21.09 8.16 -8.18
C VAL A 81 -21.80 7.37 -7.08
N ILE A 82 -21.06 6.51 -6.39
CA ILE A 82 -21.52 5.80 -5.19
C ILE A 82 -20.82 6.44 -3.98
N GLU A 83 -21.58 7.15 -3.14
CA GLU A 83 -21.05 7.97 -2.07
C GLU A 83 -21.35 7.35 -0.69
N LEU A 84 -20.33 7.29 0.17
CA LEU A 84 -20.37 6.49 1.40
C LEU A 84 -20.68 7.30 2.68
N ALA A 85 -21.01 8.58 2.60
CA ALA A 85 -21.15 9.46 3.77
C ALA A 85 -22.30 9.07 4.71
N ARG A 86 -23.25 8.23 4.27
CA ARG A 86 -24.28 7.65 5.16
C ARG A 86 -23.76 6.49 6.02
N MET A 87 -22.65 5.87 5.64
CA MET A 87 -22.01 4.76 6.35
C MET A 87 -20.91 5.27 7.29
N ARG A 88 -21.31 5.94 8.38
CA ARG A 88 -20.42 6.71 9.28
C ARG A 88 -20.35 6.20 10.73
N LYS A 89 -20.68 4.94 10.98
CA LYS A 89 -20.66 4.35 12.32
C LYS A 89 -19.29 3.78 12.66
N ILE A 90 -18.83 4.02 13.88
CA ILE A 90 -17.84 3.15 14.54
C ILE A 90 -18.62 1.96 15.09
N LEU A 91 -18.34 0.77 14.60
CA LEU A 91 -19.12 -0.45 14.87
C LEU A 91 -18.66 -1.12 16.18
N SER A 92 -17.35 -1.17 16.42
CA SER A 92 -16.77 -1.66 17.66
C SER A 92 -15.38 -1.08 17.92
N ILE A 93 -14.97 -1.03 19.19
CA ILE A 93 -13.62 -0.72 19.64
C ILE A 93 -13.21 -1.84 20.58
N ASP A 94 -12.06 -2.44 20.32
CA ASP A 94 -11.42 -3.44 21.17
C ASP A 94 -10.12 -2.84 21.71
N GLU A 95 -10.16 -2.42 22.96
CA GLU A 95 -9.03 -1.78 23.64
C GLU A 95 -7.86 -2.76 23.86
N GLU A 96 -8.17 -3.99 24.26
CA GLU A 96 -7.20 -5.02 24.60
C GLU A 96 -6.38 -5.41 23.37
N ASN A 97 -7.06 -5.64 22.24
CA ASN A 97 -6.41 -5.97 20.97
C ASN A 97 -5.96 -4.73 20.18
N ARG A 98 -6.33 -3.52 20.66
CA ARG A 98 -6.04 -2.23 20.03
C ARG A 98 -6.53 -2.16 18.59
N THR A 99 -7.82 -2.46 18.40
CA THR A 99 -8.46 -2.39 17.09
C THR A 99 -9.79 -1.63 17.14
N ALA A 100 -10.22 -1.12 15.99
CA ALA A 100 -11.56 -0.57 15.83
C ALA A 100 -12.17 -1.04 14.50
N VAL A 101 -13.41 -1.47 14.51
CA VAL A 101 -14.18 -1.76 13.28
C VAL A 101 -15.05 -0.57 12.98
N VAL A 102 -14.93 0.00 11.78
CA VAL A 102 -15.63 1.21 11.36
C VAL A 102 -16.26 1.04 9.98
N GLN A 103 -17.37 1.71 9.76
CA GLN A 103 -17.84 1.95 8.40
C GLN A 103 -16.93 2.96 7.70
N THR A 104 -16.71 2.79 6.40
CA THR A 104 -15.66 3.54 5.67
C THR A 104 -16.02 5.00 5.35
N GLY A 105 -17.27 5.42 5.56
CA GLY A 105 -17.68 6.83 5.52
C GLY A 105 -17.33 7.62 6.79
N VAL A 106 -16.75 6.99 7.82
CA VAL A 106 -16.23 7.69 9.00
C VAL A 106 -15.10 8.65 8.59
N VAL A 107 -15.16 9.89 9.08
CA VAL A 107 -14.08 10.87 8.93
C VAL A 107 -12.86 10.40 9.71
N ASN A 108 -11.67 10.44 9.08
CA ASN A 108 -10.41 9.94 9.64
C ASN A 108 -10.17 10.41 11.08
N ALA A 109 -10.17 11.73 11.33
CA ALA A 109 -9.88 12.29 12.65
C ALA A 109 -10.91 11.89 13.74
N HIS A 110 -12.12 11.45 13.35
CA HIS A 110 -13.12 11.00 14.32
C HIS A 110 -12.76 9.66 14.97
N VAL A 111 -11.95 8.81 14.31
CA VAL A 111 -11.48 7.56 14.90
C VAL A 111 -10.60 7.86 16.11
N SER A 112 -9.55 8.67 15.92
CA SER A 112 -8.65 9.08 17.01
C SER A 112 -9.37 9.83 18.13
N LYS A 113 -10.35 10.67 17.79
CA LYS A 113 -11.20 11.34 18.80
C LYS A 113 -12.00 10.33 19.65
N ALA A 114 -12.52 9.26 19.04
CA ALA A 114 -13.31 8.26 19.75
C ALA A 114 -12.48 7.46 20.75
N VAL A 115 -11.21 7.16 20.44
CA VAL A 115 -10.33 6.32 21.27
C VAL A 115 -9.35 7.10 22.16
N ALA A 116 -9.34 8.44 22.09
CA ALA A 116 -8.40 9.28 22.82
C ALA A 116 -8.43 9.07 24.35
N HIS A 117 -9.61 8.76 24.92
CA HIS A 117 -9.77 8.48 26.35
C HIS A 117 -9.05 7.21 26.82
N LEU A 118 -8.73 6.30 25.89
CA LEU A 118 -7.97 5.07 26.11
C LEU A 118 -6.46 5.29 25.95
N GLY A 119 -6.02 6.51 25.59
CA GLY A 119 -4.63 6.78 25.25
C GLY A 119 -4.17 6.12 23.94
N LEU A 120 -5.12 5.80 23.05
CA LEU A 120 -4.87 5.24 21.73
C LEU A 120 -5.19 6.27 20.63
N HIS A 121 -4.69 6.05 19.42
CA HIS A 121 -5.08 6.80 18.23
C HIS A 121 -4.96 5.94 16.94
N TYR A 122 -5.62 6.40 15.87
CA TYR A 122 -5.38 5.92 14.50
C TYR A 122 -4.32 6.81 13.84
N VAL A 123 -3.25 6.21 13.34
CA VAL A 123 -2.02 6.94 12.98
C VAL A 123 -2.09 7.71 11.66
N PRO A 124 -2.61 7.13 10.55
CA PRO A 124 -2.64 7.84 9.28
C PRO A 124 -3.35 9.18 9.39
N ASP A 125 -2.61 10.27 9.20
CA ASP A 125 -3.04 11.62 9.54
C ASP A 125 -2.90 12.61 8.36
N PRO A 126 -3.51 12.33 7.19
CA PRO A 126 -3.41 13.19 6.02
C PRO A 126 -3.79 14.64 6.38
N SER A 127 -3.29 15.62 5.63
CA SER A 127 -3.62 17.04 5.90
C SER A 127 -5.13 17.30 5.87
N SER A 128 -5.88 16.50 5.11
CA SER A 128 -7.35 16.52 5.04
C SER A 128 -8.05 15.66 6.10
N GLN A 129 -7.37 15.12 7.13
CA GLN A 129 -7.93 14.22 8.16
C GLN A 129 -9.21 14.73 8.86
N GLY A 130 -9.40 16.05 8.92
CA GLY A 130 -10.62 16.66 9.45
C GLY A 130 -11.85 16.51 8.54
N THR A 131 -11.69 15.97 7.34
CA THR A 131 -12.74 15.87 6.32
C THR A 131 -12.70 14.56 5.53
N CYS A 132 -11.51 14.06 5.17
CA CYS A 132 -11.38 12.80 4.43
C CYS A 132 -11.92 11.62 5.24
N THR A 133 -12.39 10.61 4.52
CA THR A 133 -13.04 9.42 5.08
C THR A 133 -12.11 8.21 5.02
N ILE A 134 -12.29 7.24 5.92
CA ILE A 134 -11.50 5.99 5.96
C ILE A 134 -11.51 5.26 4.60
N GLY A 135 -12.63 5.22 3.89
CA GLY A 135 -12.71 4.60 2.56
C GLY A 135 -11.87 5.32 1.50
N GLY A 136 -11.75 6.64 1.59
CA GLY A 136 -10.85 7.42 0.74
C GLY A 136 -9.39 7.17 1.11
N ASN A 137 -9.08 7.04 2.40
CA ASN A 137 -7.73 6.67 2.84
C ASN A 137 -7.33 5.28 2.32
N ILE A 138 -8.25 4.31 2.36
CA ILE A 138 -8.02 2.97 1.79
C ILE A 138 -7.82 3.05 0.27
N ALA A 139 -8.67 3.80 -0.44
CA ALA A 139 -8.61 3.89 -1.90
C ALA A 139 -7.28 4.50 -2.38
N GLU A 140 -6.78 5.54 -1.71
CA GLU A 140 -5.55 6.25 -2.11
C GLU A 140 -4.28 5.74 -1.39
N ASN A 141 -4.40 4.72 -0.52
CA ASN A 141 -3.37 4.36 0.45
C ASN A 141 -2.80 5.60 1.19
N ALA A 142 -3.71 6.44 1.70
CA ALA A 142 -3.34 7.77 2.18
C ALA A 142 -2.24 7.71 3.24
N GLY A 143 -1.29 8.63 3.09
CA GLY A 143 -0.27 8.91 4.07
C GLY A 143 -0.61 10.11 4.95
N GLY A 144 0.43 10.79 5.41
CA GLY A 144 0.37 11.91 6.31
C GLY A 144 1.75 12.26 6.84
N ILE A 145 1.77 13.14 7.83
CA ILE A 145 2.97 13.71 8.42
C ILE A 145 3.77 12.64 9.20
N HIS A 146 3.06 11.68 9.80
CA HIS A 146 3.67 10.67 10.66
C HIS A 146 4.08 9.38 9.92
N CYS A 147 3.99 9.37 8.59
CA CYS A 147 4.27 8.18 7.79
C CYS A 147 5.73 7.71 7.84
N LEU A 148 6.67 8.64 8.01
CA LEU A 148 8.10 8.33 8.15
C LEU A 148 8.36 7.25 9.19
N LYS A 149 7.80 7.42 10.39
CA LYS A 149 7.99 6.47 11.48
C LYS A 149 6.98 5.32 11.42
N TYR A 150 5.71 5.62 11.14
CA TYR A 150 4.59 4.71 11.38
C TYR A 150 3.95 4.08 10.14
N GLY A 151 4.39 4.44 8.93
CA GLY A 151 3.83 3.91 7.69
C GLY A 151 2.49 4.56 7.27
N THR A 152 1.87 3.98 6.25
CA THR A 152 0.68 4.53 5.55
C THR A 152 -0.57 3.71 5.87
N THR A 153 -1.71 4.03 5.26
CA THR A 153 -2.97 3.32 5.49
C THR A 153 -2.86 1.79 5.39
N THR A 154 -2.06 1.25 4.46
CA THR A 154 -1.83 -0.21 4.32
C THR A 154 -1.23 -0.88 5.57
N ASP A 155 -0.51 -0.11 6.40
CA ASP A 155 0.11 -0.60 7.64
C ASP A 155 -0.88 -0.59 8.82
N HIS A 156 -2.00 0.13 8.70
CA HIS A 156 -2.98 0.35 9.77
C HIS A 156 -4.37 -0.20 9.47
N VAL A 157 -4.63 -0.68 8.24
CA VAL A 157 -5.85 -1.42 7.90
C VAL A 157 -5.50 -2.91 7.86
N ILE A 158 -6.08 -3.68 8.79
CA ILE A 158 -5.79 -5.11 8.96
C ILE A 158 -6.91 -6.02 8.46
N GLY A 159 -8.12 -5.47 8.27
CA GLY A 159 -9.25 -6.15 7.64
C GLY A 159 -10.16 -5.16 6.92
N ALA A 160 -10.89 -5.62 5.91
CA ALA A 160 -11.91 -4.83 5.24
C ALA A 160 -13.04 -5.71 4.69
N ARG A 161 -14.28 -5.23 4.85
CA ARG A 161 -15.43 -5.79 4.13
C ARG A 161 -15.64 -5.01 2.84
N VAL A 162 -15.49 -5.71 1.72
CA VAL A 162 -15.46 -5.12 0.38
C VAL A 162 -16.63 -5.64 -0.44
N VAL A 163 -17.22 -4.74 -1.21
CA VAL A 163 -18.11 -5.09 -2.33
C VAL A 163 -17.28 -5.03 -3.61
N LEU A 164 -17.06 -6.18 -4.25
CA LEU A 164 -16.34 -6.28 -5.53
C LEU A 164 -17.18 -5.72 -6.68
N ALA A 165 -16.55 -5.49 -7.84
CA ALA A 165 -17.21 -4.86 -8.99
C ALA A 165 -18.54 -5.53 -9.43
N GLY A 166 -18.66 -6.86 -9.30
CA GLY A 166 -19.89 -7.62 -9.57
C GLY A 166 -20.93 -7.57 -8.46
N GLY A 167 -20.62 -6.92 -7.34
CA GLY A 167 -21.47 -6.80 -6.16
C GLY A 167 -21.34 -7.95 -5.16
N GLU A 168 -20.38 -8.86 -5.34
CA GLU A 168 -20.03 -9.86 -4.33
C GLU A 168 -19.47 -9.18 -3.07
N ILE A 169 -19.92 -9.64 -1.90
CA ILE A 169 -19.41 -9.15 -0.61
C ILE A 169 -18.35 -10.14 -0.14
N VAL A 170 -17.14 -9.64 0.12
CA VAL A 170 -16.01 -10.43 0.58
C VAL A 170 -15.34 -9.74 1.77
N ASP A 171 -14.78 -10.53 2.67
CA ASP A 171 -13.93 -10.04 3.75
C ASP A 171 -12.46 -10.30 3.37
N LEU A 172 -11.65 -9.24 3.38
CA LEU A 172 -10.21 -9.28 3.07
C LEU A 172 -9.40 -9.00 4.33
N GLY A 173 -8.29 -9.74 4.51
CA GLY A 173 -7.46 -9.64 5.70
C GLY A 173 -8.14 -10.25 6.93
N SER A 174 -7.62 -9.94 8.12
CA SER A 174 -8.19 -10.42 9.39
C SER A 174 -7.75 -9.52 10.56
N SER A 175 -8.50 -9.54 11.65
CA SER A 175 -8.07 -8.93 12.91
C SER A 175 -6.87 -9.65 13.55
N GLU A 176 -6.58 -10.88 13.13
CA GLU A 176 -5.45 -11.66 13.63
C GLU A 176 -4.12 -11.16 13.05
N ARG A 177 -3.08 -11.09 13.90
CA ARG A 177 -1.75 -10.61 13.49
C ARG A 177 -0.98 -11.67 12.71
N GLY A 178 -1.12 -11.63 11.40
CA GLY A 178 -0.33 -12.44 10.46
C GLY A 178 -1.18 -13.43 9.70
N THR A 179 -1.82 -12.96 8.64
CA THR A 179 -2.53 -13.81 7.68
C THR A 179 -1.54 -14.52 6.77
N THR A 180 -1.66 -15.84 6.64
CA THR A 180 -0.90 -16.64 5.67
C THR A 180 -1.55 -16.60 4.30
N GLY A 181 -0.75 -16.63 3.23
CA GLY A 181 -1.23 -16.60 1.85
C GLY A 181 -1.13 -15.22 1.21
N TYR A 182 -1.87 -15.02 0.11
CA TYR A 182 -1.83 -13.76 -0.63
C TYR A 182 -2.36 -12.59 0.20
N ASP A 183 -1.61 -11.49 0.22
CA ASP A 183 -2.04 -10.24 0.84
C ASP A 183 -3.02 -9.47 -0.06
N LEU A 184 -4.23 -10.03 -0.21
CA LEU A 184 -5.30 -9.46 -1.02
C LEU A 184 -5.79 -8.11 -0.48
N LEU A 185 -5.71 -7.92 0.84
CA LEU A 185 -5.99 -6.62 1.45
C LEU A 185 -4.94 -5.59 1.06
N GLY A 186 -3.65 -5.96 1.13
CA GLY A 186 -2.54 -5.08 0.78
C GLY A 186 -2.60 -4.57 -0.65
N VAL A 187 -2.96 -5.43 -1.62
CA VAL A 187 -3.14 -5.01 -3.03
C VAL A 187 -4.46 -4.24 -3.27
N PHE A 188 -5.48 -4.43 -2.43
CA PHE A 188 -6.73 -3.68 -2.50
C PHE A 188 -6.58 -2.23 -2.02
N VAL A 189 -5.80 -2.01 -0.97
CA VAL A 189 -5.44 -0.66 -0.48
C VAL A 189 -4.59 0.03 -1.55
N GLY A 190 -4.97 1.26 -1.94
CA GLY A 190 -4.33 1.96 -3.07
C GLY A 190 -4.91 1.64 -4.44
N SER A 191 -5.97 0.82 -4.53
CA SER A 191 -6.62 0.49 -5.81
C SER A 191 -7.44 1.63 -6.41
N GLU A 192 -7.57 2.76 -5.72
CA GLU A 192 -8.41 3.92 -6.07
C GLU A 192 -9.85 3.53 -6.43
N GLY A 193 -10.38 2.47 -5.82
CA GLY A 193 -11.73 1.98 -6.09
C GLY A 193 -11.91 1.33 -7.46
N THR A 194 -10.83 0.90 -8.12
CA THR A 194 -10.89 0.18 -9.41
C THR A 194 -11.18 -1.32 -9.26
N PHE A 195 -11.11 -1.86 -8.04
CA PHE A 195 -11.43 -3.27 -7.72
C PHE A 195 -12.81 -3.45 -7.11
N GLY A 196 -13.33 -2.42 -6.43
CA GLY A 196 -14.55 -2.47 -5.64
C GLY A 196 -14.58 -1.38 -4.59
N ILE A 197 -15.48 -1.52 -3.61
CA ILE A 197 -15.75 -0.53 -2.58
C ILE A 197 -15.60 -1.18 -1.20
N ALA A 198 -14.63 -0.72 -0.40
CA ALA A 198 -14.59 -1.06 1.02
C ALA A 198 -15.72 -0.33 1.75
N THR A 199 -16.55 -1.08 2.46
CA THR A 199 -17.74 -0.57 3.19
C THR A 199 -17.52 -0.56 4.70
N GLU A 200 -16.70 -1.48 5.20
CA GLU A 200 -16.25 -1.55 6.60
C GLU A 200 -14.74 -1.84 6.62
N ALA A 201 -14.05 -1.37 7.66
CA ALA A 201 -12.61 -1.59 7.85
C ALA A 201 -12.29 -1.86 9.31
N THR A 202 -11.39 -2.81 9.54
CA THR A 202 -10.75 -3.05 10.84
C THR A 202 -9.42 -2.31 10.87
N LEU A 203 -9.34 -1.33 11.75
CA LEU A 203 -8.22 -0.43 11.93
C LEU A 203 -7.37 -0.88 13.12
N ARG A 204 -6.05 -0.84 12.95
CA ARG A 204 -5.07 -0.93 14.04
C ARG A 204 -5.01 0.40 14.77
N LEU A 205 -5.06 0.35 16.10
CA LEU A 205 -4.85 1.49 16.99
C LEU A 205 -3.46 1.41 17.60
N VAL A 206 -2.84 2.56 17.81
CA VAL A 206 -1.49 2.68 18.37
C VAL A 206 -1.54 3.53 19.65
N PRO A 207 -0.80 3.16 20.71
CA PRO A 207 -0.66 4.01 21.89
C PRO A 207 -0.12 5.40 21.54
N VAL A 208 -0.70 6.43 22.16
CA VAL A 208 -0.13 7.77 22.13
C VAL A 208 1.23 7.74 22.84
N PRO A 209 2.32 8.16 22.20
CA PRO A 209 3.64 8.22 22.82
C PRO A 209 3.61 9.05 24.12
N PRO A 210 4.27 8.59 25.20
CA PRO A 210 4.24 9.32 26.47
C PRO A 210 5.04 10.64 26.42
N ALA A 211 6.01 10.78 25.50
CA ALA A 211 6.82 11.98 25.33
C ALA A 211 6.88 12.41 23.87
N VAL A 212 6.87 13.72 23.64
CA VAL A 212 7.04 14.36 22.33
C VAL A 212 7.94 15.59 22.47
N ARG A 213 8.81 15.82 21.48
CA ARG A 213 9.61 17.05 21.33
C ARG A 213 9.47 17.58 19.92
N THR A 214 9.08 18.84 19.79
CA THR A 214 8.95 19.50 18.48
C THR A 214 10.00 20.60 18.36
N LEU A 215 10.84 20.52 17.34
CA LEU A 215 11.85 21.52 17.01
C LEU A 215 11.42 22.33 15.79
N LEU A 216 11.65 23.63 15.84
CA LEU A 216 11.60 24.53 14.70
C LEU A 216 13.02 24.97 14.38
N ALA A 217 13.48 24.69 13.16
CA ALA A 217 14.75 25.18 12.63
C ALA A 217 14.50 26.11 11.43
N GLU A 218 15.15 27.27 11.44
CA GLU A 218 15.00 28.30 10.40
C GLU A 218 16.30 28.46 9.62
N PHE A 219 16.23 28.38 8.29
CA PHE A 219 17.39 28.40 7.40
C PHE A 219 17.34 29.59 6.45
N PRO A 220 18.46 30.29 6.23
CA PRO A 220 18.54 31.34 5.21
C PRO A 220 18.25 30.80 3.80
N GLU A 221 18.65 29.56 3.51
CA GLU A 221 18.56 28.94 2.18
C GLU A 221 17.85 27.58 2.22
N VAL A 222 17.09 27.26 1.16
CA VAL A 222 16.39 25.95 1.02
C VAL A 222 17.39 24.80 0.91
N ASN A 223 18.53 25.04 0.25
CA ASN A 223 19.56 24.03 0.04
C ASN A 223 20.14 23.52 1.37
N ASP A 224 20.43 24.45 2.29
CA ASP A 224 20.95 24.15 3.62
C ASP A 224 19.97 23.28 4.43
N ALA A 225 18.68 23.63 4.40
CA ALA A 225 17.63 22.85 5.05
C ALA A 225 17.50 21.43 4.44
N SER A 226 17.67 21.29 3.13
CA SER A 226 17.57 20.01 2.42
C SER A 226 18.72 19.07 2.78
N HIS A 227 19.93 19.60 2.94
CA HIS A 227 21.07 18.82 3.44
C HIS A 227 20.92 18.43 4.90
N ALA A 228 20.38 19.32 5.75
CA ALA A 228 20.10 19.01 7.16
C ALA A 228 19.13 17.81 7.30
N VAL A 229 18.11 17.72 6.45
CA VAL A 229 17.17 16.58 6.41
C VAL A 229 17.90 15.26 6.19
N SER A 230 18.76 15.20 5.17
CA SER A 230 19.54 13.99 4.88
C SER A 230 20.48 13.63 6.02
N ALA A 231 21.13 14.62 6.62
CA ALA A 231 22.06 14.42 7.74
C ALA A 231 21.36 13.91 9.01
N ILE A 232 20.15 14.39 9.33
CA ILE A 232 19.36 13.91 10.47
C ILE A 232 19.08 12.41 10.34
N ILE A 233 18.63 11.97 9.17
CA ILE A 233 18.31 10.56 8.91
C ILE A 233 19.59 9.71 8.89
N ALA A 234 20.65 10.18 8.23
CA ALA A 234 21.94 9.48 8.17
C ALA A 234 22.60 9.34 9.56
N ALA A 235 22.33 10.26 10.49
CA ALA A 235 22.75 10.17 11.89
C ALA A 235 22.03 9.05 12.66
N GLY A 236 21.04 8.38 12.06
CA GLY A 236 20.25 7.33 12.69
C GLY A 236 19.10 7.85 13.54
N VAL A 237 18.78 9.14 13.45
CA VAL A 237 17.58 9.71 14.09
C VAL A 237 16.40 9.43 13.16
N MET A 238 15.33 8.83 13.71
CA MET A 238 14.08 8.58 12.99
C MET A 238 12.97 9.45 13.59
N PRO A 239 12.78 10.68 13.11
CA PRO A 239 11.69 11.54 13.57
C PRO A 239 10.33 10.89 13.33
N ALA A 240 9.38 11.22 14.20
CA ALA A 240 7.97 10.96 13.95
C ALA A 240 7.49 11.77 12.74
N ALA A 241 8.01 13.00 12.60
CA ALA A 241 7.77 13.86 11.45
C ALA A 241 9.00 14.74 11.16
N LEU A 242 9.23 15.02 9.87
CA LEU A 242 10.31 15.90 9.41
C LEU A 242 9.82 16.65 8.17
N GLU A 243 9.31 17.85 8.40
CA GLU A 243 8.55 18.64 7.43
C GLU A 243 9.30 19.90 7.04
N MET A 244 9.15 20.34 5.79
CA MET A 244 9.74 21.59 5.29
C MET A 244 8.67 22.54 4.74
N MET A 245 8.85 23.84 4.98
CA MET A 245 8.15 24.92 4.28
C MET A 245 9.19 25.91 3.73
N ASP A 246 9.05 26.33 2.48
CA ASP A 246 9.89 27.38 1.92
C ASP A 246 9.39 28.79 2.29
N GLY A 247 10.20 29.81 1.98
CA GLY A 247 9.89 31.20 2.30
C GLY A 247 8.57 31.70 1.69
N GLU A 248 8.18 31.19 0.52
CA GLU A 248 6.92 31.53 -0.14
C GLU A 248 5.72 31.02 0.66
N ILE A 249 5.75 29.76 1.08
CA ILE A 249 4.72 29.20 1.97
C ILE A 249 4.71 29.90 3.32
N ILE A 250 5.88 30.16 3.92
CA ILE A 250 5.97 30.80 5.24
C ILE A 250 5.28 32.16 5.23
N ARG A 251 5.55 32.99 4.20
CA ARG A 251 4.88 34.29 4.03
C ARG A 251 3.36 34.15 3.87
N ALA A 252 2.90 33.15 3.11
CA ALA A 252 1.48 32.91 2.93
C ALA A 252 0.79 32.46 4.23
N VAL A 253 1.42 31.56 4.99
CA VAL A 253 0.93 31.05 6.27
C VAL A 253 0.85 32.15 7.32
N GLU A 254 1.92 32.94 7.48
CA GLU A 254 1.95 34.05 8.45
C GLU A 254 0.98 35.16 8.10
N ALA A 255 0.65 35.34 6.82
CA ALA A 255 -0.41 36.26 6.42
C ALA A 255 -1.82 35.73 6.74
N SER A 256 -1.99 34.45 7.08
CA SER A 256 -3.29 33.77 7.23
C SER A 256 -3.74 33.62 8.69
N VAL A 257 -4.89 32.95 8.90
CA VAL A 257 -5.36 32.56 10.25
C VAL A 257 -4.47 31.53 10.95
N PHE A 258 -3.52 30.94 10.21
CA PHE A 258 -2.60 29.92 10.70
C PHE A 258 -1.22 30.48 11.11
N ALA A 259 -1.08 31.80 11.24
CA ALA A 259 0.16 32.43 11.67
C ALA A 259 0.70 31.82 12.98
N ALA A 260 1.98 31.45 12.96
CA ALA A 260 2.67 30.81 14.07
C ALA A 260 3.86 31.64 14.58
N GLY A 261 4.13 32.81 13.99
CA GLY A 261 5.26 33.67 14.35
C GLY A 261 6.58 33.20 13.73
N LEU A 262 6.51 32.58 12.55
CA LEU A 262 7.67 32.23 11.74
C LEU A 262 8.30 33.51 11.17
N SER A 263 9.63 33.51 11.05
CA SER A 263 10.32 34.65 10.45
C SER A 263 10.04 34.77 8.95
N LEU A 264 9.90 35.99 8.43
CA LEU A 264 9.52 36.22 7.03
C LEU A 264 10.70 36.34 6.06
N ASP A 265 11.91 36.51 6.60
CA ASP A 265 13.18 36.76 5.91
C ASP A 265 14.05 35.51 5.71
N ILE A 266 13.47 34.32 5.87
CA ILE A 266 14.15 33.02 5.72
C ILE A 266 13.78 32.32 4.41
N GLY A 267 14.70 31.51 3.90
CA GLY A 267 14.50 30.69 2.71
C GLY A 267 13.71 29.41 3.00
N ALA A 268 13.87 28.82 4.19
CA ALA A 268 13.13 27.62 4.59
C ALA A 268 13.01 27.48 6.11
N ALA A 269 12.01 26.70 6.55
CA ALA A 269 11.87 26.22 7.91
C ALA A 269 11.68 24.69 7.93
N LEU A 270 12.36 24.03 8.85
CA LEU A 270 12.11 22.62 9.21
C LEU A 270 11.30 22.54 10.49
N LEU A 271 10.26 21.71 10.47
CA LEU A 271 9.53 21.29 11.66
C LEU A 271 9.83 19.81 11.91
N VAL A 272 10.54 19.52 13.00
CA VAL A 272 10.96 18.16 13.36
C VAL A 272 10.21 17.73 14.61
N GLU A 273 9.56 16.58 14.59
CA GLU A 273 8.94 16.00 15.78
C GLU A 273 9.55 14.64 16.10
N LEU A 274 10.01 14.53 17.34
CA LEU A 274 10.47 13.30 17.96
C LEU A 274 9.40 12.83 18.93
N ASP A 275 9.16 11.53 18.96
CA ASP A 275 8.24 10.91 19.90
C ASP A 275 8.79 9.59 20.45
N GLY A 276 8.34 9.23 21.65
CA GLY A 276 8.80 8.01 22.31
C GLY A 276 8.61 8.07 23.82
N ILE A 277 9.52 7.41 24.54
CA ILE A 277 9.61 7.48 25.99
C ILE A 277 10.39 8.73 26.42
N GLU A 278 10.20 9.17 27.66
CA GLU A 278 10.88 10.36 28.20
C GLU A 278 12.41 10.17 28.25
N ALA A 279 12.88 8.94 28.47
CA ALA A 279 14.30 8.64 28.52
C ALA A 279 14.96 8.75 27.14
N GLY A 280 15.92 9.66 27.00
CA GLY A 280 16.78 9.81 25.81
C GLY A 280 16.22 10.72 24.71
N ILE A 281 14.96 11.16 24.77
CA ILE A 281 14.36 12.00 23.72
C ILE A 281 14.98 13.41 23.67
N ASP A 282 15.43 13.94 24.81
CA ASP A 282 16.12 15.24 24.87
C ASP A 282 17.53 15.17 24.25
N ASP A 283 18.22 14.03 24.39
CA ASP A 283 19.52 13.80 23.76
C ASP A 283 19.38 13.72 22.22
N GLU A 284 18.33 13.05 21.73
CA GLU A 284 18.00 13.04 20.31
C GLU A 284 17.65 14.46 19.80
N ALA A 285 16.88 15.24 20.57
CA ALA A 285 16.54 16.61 20.22
C ALA A 285 17.78 17.51 20.11
N GLU A 286 18.73 17.41 21.04
CA GLU A 286 19.97 18.19 20.98
C GLU A 286 20.86 17.73 19.80
N ARG A 287 20.84 16.44 19.45
CA ARG A 287 21.53 15.94 18.26
C ARG A 287 20.94 16.51 16.96
N VAL A 288 19.61 16.52 16.81
CA VAL A 288 18.92 17.15 15.67
C VAL A 288 19.27 18.63 15.58
N LYS A 289 19.23 19.34 16.72
CA LYS A 289 19.58 20.76 16.79
C LYS A 289 21.02 21.02 16.39
N SER A 290 21.97 20.21 16.85
CA SER A 290 23.38 20.32 16.49
C SER A 290 23.59 20.16 14.98
N ILE A 291 22.94 19.16 14.37
CA ILE A 291 22.98 18.95 12.91
C ILE A 291 22.40 20.16 12.18
N CYS A 292 21.23 20.68 12.59
CA CYS A 292 20.65 21.85 11.94
C CYS A 292 21.61 23.06 11.95
N LEU A 293 22.28 23.30 13.08
CA LEU A 293 23.25 24.41 13.21
C LEU A 293 24.52 24.18 12.37
N GLU A 294 25.01 22.94 12.26
CA GLU A 294 26.12 22.57 11.37
C GLU A 294 25.80 22.89 9.91
N TYR A 295 24.56 22.62 9.49
CA TYR A 295 24.02 23.00 8.18
C TYR A 295 23.44 24.43 8.17
N ARG A 296 24.03 25.34 8.93
CA ARG A 296 23.80 26.80 8.83
C ARG A 296 22.38 27.27 9.15
N ALA A 297 21.60 26.51 9.93
CA ALA A 297 20.37 27.03 10.51
C ALA A 297 20.68 28.31 11.31
N ARG A 298 19.92 29.38 11.05
CA ARG A 298 20.01 30.63 11.82
C ARG A 298 19.54 30.41 13.25
N SER A 299 18.53 29.56 13.42
CA SER A 299 18.03 29.15 14.72
C SER A 299 17.52 27.71 14.66
N CYS A 300 17.64 26.98 15.77
CA CYS A 300 16.94 25.71 15.97
C CYS A 300 16.53 25.61 17.45
N ARG A 301 15.23 25.53 17.72
CA ARG A 301 14.67 25.63 19.07
C ARG A 301 13.54 24.64 19.30
N LEU A 302 13.40 24.20 20.54
CA LEU A 302 12.22 23.48 21.00
C LEU A 302 11.00 24.41 21.07
N ALA A 303 9.82 23.85 20.83
CA ALA A 303 8.56 24.49 21.17
C ALA A 303 8.46 24.64 22.70
N ARG A 304 8.03 25.81 23.19
CA ARG A 304 7.96 26.18 24.62
C ARG A 304 6.83 25.47 25.38
N GLY A 305 6.06 24.62 24.70
CA GLY A 305 4.97 23.83 25.26
C GLY A 305 3.92 23.46 24.22
N GLU A 306 2.89 22.74 24.66
CA GLU A 306 1.88 22.14 23.79
C GLU A 306 1.09 23.19 22.96
N ALA A 307 0.86 24.39 23.52
CA ALA A 307 0.16 25.45 22.80
C ALA A 307 0.95 25.97 21.59
N GLU A 308 2.27 26.15 21.72
CA GLU A 308 3.12 26.55 20.60
C GLU A 308 3.28 25.42 19.59
N ARG A 309 3.50 24.19 20.07
CA ARG A 309 3.55 22.99 19.22
C ARG A 309 2.29 22.87 18.34
N LYS A 310 1.10 23.00 18.91
CA LYS A 310 -0.17 22.97 18.15
C LYS A 310 -0.25 24.08 17.11
N LYS A 311 0.24 25.29 17.40
CA LYS A 311 0.28 26.40 16.44
C LYS A 311 1.22 26.11 15.27
N LEU A 312 2.43 25.60 15.54
CA LEU A 312 3.39 25.21 14.50
C LEU A 312 2.81 24.11 13.58
N TRP A 313 2.13 23.12 14.17
CA TRP A 313 1.46 22.08 13.38
C TRP A 313 0.25 22.60 12.60
N ALA A 314 -0.52 23.53 13.16
CA ALA A 314 -1.62 24.18 12.45
C ALA A 314 -1.10 25.01 11.27
N ALA A 315 0.02 25.72 11.42
CA ALA A 315 0.72 26.41 10.33
C ALA A 315 1.10 25.43 9.21
N ARG A 316 1.79 24.34 9.53
CA ARG A 316 2.21 23.33 8.55
C ARG A 316 1.02 22.66 7.85
N LYS A 317 -0.05 22.30 8.57
CA LYS A 317 -1.26 21.68 7.99
C LYS A 317 -2.10 22.66 7.19
N GLY A 318 -2.14 23.94 7.60
CA GLY A 318 -2.87 25.02 6.92
C GLY A 318 -2.16 25.60 5.70
N ALA A 319 -0.89 25.26 5.48
CA ALA A 319 -0.05 25.78 4.40
C ALA A 319 -0.67 25.66 3.01
N PHE A 320 -1.24 24.50 2.66
CA PHE A 320 -1.89 24.28 1.37
C PHE A 320 -3.05 25.28 1.13
N GLY A 321 -3.90 25.48 2.14
CA GLY A 321 -4.99 26.47 2.06
C GLY A 321 -4.50 27.92 2.03
N ALA A 322 -3.35 28.21 2.62
CA ALA A 322 -2.76 29.54 2.61
C ALA A 322 -2.26 29.97 1.22
N VAL A 323 -2.00 29.02 0.31
CA VAL A 323 -1.58 29.29 -1.09
C VAL A 323 -2.62 30.13 -1.84
N GLY A 324 -3.90 30.07 -1.48
CA GLY A 324 -4.94 30.93 -2.07
C GLY A 324 -4.71 32.44 -1.85
N ARG A 325 -3.75 32.83 -1.00
CA ARG A 325 -3.30 34.22 -0.81
C ARG A 325 -2.25 34.65 -1.85
N ILE A 326 -1.60 33.68 -2.51
CA ILE A 326 -0.56 33.88 -3.51
C ILE A 326 -1.18 34.01 -4.90
N ALA A 327 -2.06 33.06 -5.26
CA ALA A 327 -2.69 32.96 -6.57
C ALA A 327 -4.10 32.35 -6.44
N PRO A 328 -5.00 32.59 -7.42
CA PRO A 328 -6.33 32.00 -7.41
C PRO A 328 -6.31 30.48 -7.62
N ASP A 329 -5.32 29.96 -8.35
CA ASP A 329 -5.16 28.54 -8.66
C ASP A 329 -3.73 28.06 -8.36
N SER A 330 -3.60 26.76 -8.08
CA SER A 330 -2.31 26.10 -7.96
C SER A 330 -2.37 24.67 -8.51
N MET A 331 -1.28 24.25 -9.17
CA MET A 331 -1.05 22.86 -9.54
C MET A 331 -0.10 22.27 -8.50
N ILE A 332 -0.59 21.30 -7.74
CA ILE A 332 0.23 20.52 -6.82
C ILE A 332 0.87 19.34 -7.56
N GLN A 333 2.19 19.27 -7.54
CA GLN A 333 2.94 18.11 -7.99
C GLN A 333 3.31 17.30 -6.75
N ASP A 334 2.70 16.12 -6.57
CA ASP A 334 3.07 15.17 -5.50
C ASP A 334 3.97 14.11 -6.12
N ALA A 335 5.26 14.17 -5.82
CA ALA A 335 6.28 13.25 -6.32
C ALA A 335 7.26 12.92 -5.20
N VAL A 336 7.74 11.69 -5.15
CA VAL A 336 8.70 11.26 -4.12
C VAL A 336 10.05 11.05 -4.76
N VAL A 337 11.09 11.61 -4.16
CA VAL A 337 12.48 11.41 -4.60
C VAL A 337 13.30 10.81 -3.48
N PRO A 338 14.42 10.15 -3.78
CA PRO A 338 15.38 9.77 -2.75
C PRO A 338 15.81 11.01 -1.95
N ARG A 339 15.93 10.90 -0.62
CA ARG A 339 16.33 12.03 0.25
C ARG A 339 17.69 12.57 -0.13
N SER A 340 18.61 11.67 -0.48
CA SER A 340 19.94 11.97 -1.01
C SER A 340 19.92 12.90 -2.24
N ARG A 341 18.79 12.95 -2.97
CA ARG A 341 18.57 13.76 -4.18
C ARG A 341 17.71 15.01 -3.95
N LEU A 342 17.18 15.22 -2.74
CA LEU A 342 16.33 16.39 -2.44
C LEU A 342 16.97 17.74 -2.82
N PRO A 343 18.26 18.02 -2.48
CA PRO A 343 18.87 19.31 -2.82
C PRO A 343 18.91 19.56 -4.33
N GLU A 344 19.28 18.54 -5.11
CA GLU A 344 19.36 18.59 -6.57
C GLU A 344 17.99 18.86 -7.20
N VAL A 345 16.97 18.09 -6.80
CA VAL A 345 15.61 18.19 -7.37
C VAL A 345 14.95 19.51 -7.02
N LEU A 346 15.14 20.03 -5.80
CA LEU A 346 14.59 21.32 -5.41
C LEU A 346 15.23 22.47 -6.18
N ALA A 347 16.56 22.46 -6.34
CA ALA A 347 17.25 23.47 -7.16
C ALA A 347 16.72 23.47 -8.60
N GLU A 348 16.48 22.28 -9.16
CA GLU A 348 15.93 22.13 -10.50
C GLU A 348 14.47 22.58 -10.59
N ALA A 349 13.65 22.32 -9.56
CA ALA A 349 12.28 22.82 -9.50
C ALA A 349 12.21 24.36 -9.55
N TYR A 350 13.09 25.06 -8.83
CA TYR A 350 13.19 26.52 -8.91
C TYR A 350 13.68 26.99 -10.29
N ARG A 351 14.63 26.28 -10.91
CA ARG A 351 15.10 26.57 -12.28
C ARG A 351 13.96 26.43 -13.30
N ILE A 352 13.17 25.37 -13.20
CA ILE A 352 11.98 25.12 -14.04
C ILE A 352 10.97 26.25 -13.83
N SER A 353 10.65 26.59 -12.59
CA SER A 353 9.73 27.70 -12.29
C SER A 353 10.19 29.01 -12.92
N ALA A 354 11.48 29.34 -12.84
CA ALA A 354 12.07 30.52 -13.46
C ALA A 354 12.01 30.47 -15.00
N LYS A 355 12.33 29.32 -15.61
CA LYS A 355 12.25 29.08 -17.06
C LYS A 355 10.86 29.38 -17.61
N TYR A 356 9.82 28.91 -16.92
CA TYR A 356 8.43 29.12 -17.32
C TYR A 356 7.80 30.41 -16.78
N GLN A 357 8.56 31.23 -16.02
CA GLN A 357 8.08 32.46 -15.39
C GLN A 357 6.83 32.24 -14.52
N LEU A 358 6.86 31.17 -13.72
CA LEU A 358 5.83 30.81 -12.76
C LEU A 358 6.36 31.03 -11.35
N ARG A 359 5.43 31.14 -10.40
CA ARG A 359 5.75 31.23 -8.97
C ARG A 359 5.58 29.86 -8.35
N LEU A 360 6.59 29.41 -7.62
CA LEU A 360 6.60 28.13 -6.93
C LEU A 360 6.55 28.35 -5.42
N ALA A 361 5.78 27.54 -4.72
CA ALA A 361 5.78 27.47 -3.26
C ALA A 361 5.86 26.00 -2.83
N ASN A 362 6.65 25.67 -1.81
CA ASN A 362 6.94 24.29 -1.43
C ASN A 362 6.60 24.02 0.04
N VAL A 363 5.82 22.97 0.27
CA VAL A 363 5.50 22.48 1.62
C VAL A 363 5.35 20.97 1.65
N PHE A 364 6.30 20.26 2.24
CA PHE A 364 6.44 18.84 1.92
C PHE A 364 7.05 17.98 3.03
N HIS A 365 6.89 16.66 2.89
CA HIS A 365 7.35 15.66 3.86
C HIS A 365 8.81 15.33 3.57
N ALA A 366 9.71 16.18 4.02
CA ALA A 366 11.13 16.09 3.71
C ALA A 366 11.75 14.77 4.21
N GLY A 367 11.29 14.26 5.35
CA GLY A 367 11.76 12.99 5.91
C GLY A 367 11.49 11.76 5.06
N ASP A 368 10.46 11.79 4.20
CA ASP A 368 10.15 10.68 3.27
C ASP A 368 10.54 11.00 1.82
N GLY A 369 11.10 12.19 1.58
CA GLY A 369 11.40 12.68 0.25
C GLY A 369 10.16 12.99 -0.59
N ASN A 370 8.96 13.06 0.01
CA ASN A 370 7.73 13.37 -0.71
C ASN A 370 7.58 14.88 -0.87
N LEU A 371 7.79 15.36 -2.09
CA LEU A 371 7.73 16.75 -2.51
C LEU A 371 6.29 17.15 -2.85
N HIS A 372 5.91 18.37 -2.47
CA HIS A 372 4.65 19.02 -2.89
C HIS A 372 4.88 20.43 -3.45
N PRO A 373 5.60 20.57 -4.57
CA PRO A 373 5.70 21.83 -5.30
C PRO A 373 4.32 22.31 -5.75
N LEU A 374 3.97 23.53 -5.35
CA LEU A 374 2.75 24.23 -5.70
C LEU A 374 3.07 25.29 -6.73
N ILE A 375 2.76 25.00 -7.99
CA ILE A 375 2.95 25.94 -9.08
C ILE A 375 1.72 26.85 -9.15
N CYS A 376 1.89 28.10 -8.75
CA CYS A 376 0.82 29.10 -8.64
C CYS A 376 0.52 29.73 -10.01
N PHE A 377 -0.76 29.79 -10.39
CA PHE A 377 -1.18 30.31 -11.69
C PHE A 377 -2.60 30.90 -11.67
N ASP A 378 -3.04 31.48 -12.79
CA ASP A 378 -4.43 31.92 -13.00
C ASP A 378 -5.07 31.09 -14.12
N SER A 379 -6.05 30.25 -13.78
CA SER A 379 -6.74 29.38 -14.73
C SER A 379 -7.55 30.14 -15.80
N ARG A 380 -7.79 31.44 -15.60
CA ARG A 380 -8.45 32.31 -16.59
C ARG A 380 -7.51 32.71 -17.73
N SER A 381 -6.19 32.57 -17.53
CA SER A 381 -5.16 32.80 -18.55
C SER A 381 -4.82 31.49 -19.25
N SER A 382 -5.16 31.38 -20.54
CA SER A 382 -4.82 30.18 -21.33
C SER A 382 -3.30 29.96 -21.46
N ASP A 383 -2.51 31.04 -21.42
CA ASP A 383 -1.05 30.94 -21.45
C ASP A 383 -0.49 30.39 -20.13
N ASP A 384 -1.00 30.86 -18.99
CA ASP A 384 -0.62 30.32 -17.67
C ASP A 384 -0.93 28.82 -17.59
N VAL A 385 -2.12 28.42 -18.05
CA VAL A 385 -2.54 27.01 -18.10
C VAL A 385 -1.60 26.17 -18.98
N ARG A 386 -1.09 26.72 -20.09
CA ARG A 386 -0.12 26.04 -20.94
C ARG A 386 1.24 25.92 -20.23
N ARG A 387 1.77 27.03 -19.69
CA ARG A 387 3.06 27.08 -19.00
C ARG A 387 3.09 26.16 -17.77
N VAL A 388 2.02 26.15 -16.96
CA VAL A 388 1.95 25.29 -15.76
C VAL A 388 1.93 23.80 -16.12
N LYS A 389 1.27 23.40 -17.21
CA LYS A 389 1.28 22.01 -17.68
C LYS A 389 2.65 21.58 -18.19
N GLU A 390 3.33 22.45 -18.93
CA GLU A 390 4.71 22.21 -19.41
C GLU A 390 5.70 22.11 -18.24
N ALA A 391 5.63 23.05 -17.29
CA ALA A 391 6.45 23.06 -16.09
C ALA A 391 6.20 21.83 -15.19
N GLY A 392 4.93 21.48 -14.97
CA GLY A 392 4.56 20.31 -14.17
C GLY A 392 5.07 19.00 -14.76
N ARG A 393 5.01 18.85 -16.10
CA ARG A 393 5.59 17.70 -16.81
C ARG A 393 7.10 17.63 -16.65
N GLU A 394 7.82 18.72 -16.91
CA GLU A 394 9.30 18.75 -16.79
C GLU A 394 9.74 18.47 -15.35
N LEU A 395 8.98 18.97 -14.36
CA LEU A 395 9.24 18.71 -12.94
C LEU A 395 9.01 17.24 -12.57
N MET A 396 7.93 16.64 -13.04
CA MET A 396 7.65 15.22 -12.84
C MET A 396 8.74 14.33 -13.47
N GLU A 397 9.14 14.64 -14.71
CA GLU A 397 10.23 13.94 -15.41
C GLU A 397 11.57 14.09 -14.68
N THR A 398 11.84 15.26 -14.09
CA THR A 398 13.00 15.50 -13.23
C THR A 398 12.99 14.60 -12.00
N CYS A 399 11.86 14.54 -11.28
CA CYS A 399 11.72 13.69 -10.09
C CYS A 399 11.94 12.20 -10.43
N VAL A 400 11.35 11.71 -11.53
CA VAL A 400 11.54 10.33 -11.97
C VAL A 400 12.99 10.06 -12.37
N SER A 401 13.62 10.98 -13.10
CA SER A 401 15.02 10.84 -13.54
C SER A 401 16.00 10.79 -12.36
N ALA A 402 15.66 11.43 -11.23
CA ALA A 402 16.41 11.36 -9.98
C ALA A 402 16.20 10.04 -9.20
N GLY A 403 15.48 9.07 -9.75
CA GLY A 403 15.16 7.79 -9.10
C GLY A 403 13.88 7.82 -8.25
N GLY A 404 13.05 8.85 -8.43
CA GLY A 404 11.78 9.02 -7.74
C GLY A 404 10.60 8.23 -8.32
N THR A 405 9.41 8.54 -7.82
CA THR A 405 8.11 8.03 -8.30
C THR A 405 7.13 9.19 -8.49
N ILE A 406 6.10 8.95 -9.29
CA ILE A 406 5.15 9.98 -9.73
C ILE A 406 4.11 10.38 -8.67
N THR A 407 4.00 9.63 -7.57
CA THR A 407 3.08 9.95 -6.47
C THR A 407 3.47 9.28 -5.16
N GLY A 408 3.40 10.04 -4.07
CA GLY A 408 3.62 9.52 -2.72
C GLY A 408 2.33 9.22 -1.97
N GLU A 409 1.29 10.06 -2.10
CA GLU A 409 0.05 9.90 -1.32
C GLU A 409 -1.24 10.31 -2.02
N HIS A 410 -1.18 11.07 -3.12
CA HIS A 410 -2.41 11.57 -3.73
C HIS A 410 -3.08 10.58 -4.67
N GLY A 411 -2.37 9.50 -5.05
CA GLY A 411 -2.79 8.56 -6.07
C GLY A 411 -2.34 8.98 -7.47
N VAL A 412 -2.57 8.08 -8.41
CA VAL A 412 -2.33 8.29 -9.84
C VAL A 412 -3.57 8.88 -10.50
N GLY A 413 -4.75 8.31 -10.22
CA GLY A 413 -6.04 8.77 -10.70
C GLY A 413 -6.08 9.00 -12.21
N LEU A 414 -6.70 10.11 -12.59
CA LEU A 414 -6.72 10.62 -13.95
C LEU A 414 -5.53 11.53 -14.23
N ASP A 415 -5.13 12.34 -13.23
CA ASP A 415 -4.17 13.44 -13.37
C ASP A 415 -2.78 12.94 -13.76
N LYS A 416 -2.32 11.84 -13.17
CA LYS A 416 -0.95 11.34 -13.31
C LYS A 416 -0.82 10.05 -14.11
N ARG A 417 -1.93 9.48 -14.55
CA ARG A 417 -1.98 8.22 -15.30
C ARG A 417 -0.97 8.20 -16.44
N ASP A 418 -0.91 9.28 -17.21
CA ASP A 418 -0.08 9.35 -18.42
C ASP A 418 1.44 9.48 -18.10
N PHE A 419 1.83 9.62 -16.83
CA PHE A 419 3.23 9.55 -16.37
C PHE A 419 3.64 8.14 -15.91
N LEU A 420 2.71 7.20 -15.75
CA LEU A 420 3.02 5.83 -15.32
C LEU A 420 4.09 5.13 -16.18
N PRO A 421 4.10 5.29 -17.54
CA PRO A 421 5.15 4.72 -18.39
C PRO A 421 6.56 5.26 -18.14
N LEU A 422 6.72 6.34 -17.36
CA LEU A 422 8.05 6.84 -16.98
C LEU A 422 8.74 5.93 -15.95
N ILE A 423 7.97 5.14 -15.19
CA ILE A 423 8.49 4.31 -14.08
C ILE A 423 8.20 2.81 -14.21
N PHE A 424 7.28 2.44 -15.11
CA PHE A 424 6.86 1.07 -15.37
C PHE A 424 6.88 0.77 -16.86
N SER A 425 7.34 -0.42 -17.22
CA SER A 425 7.27 -0.95 -18.57
C SER A 425 5.86 -1.42 -18.94
N ASP A 426 5.63 -1.71 -20.22
CA ASP A 426 4.37 -2.29 -20.67
C ASP A 426 4.08 -3.64 -20.00
N ASP A 427 5.09 -4.47 -19.77
CA ASP A 427 4.93 -5.77 -19.08
C ASP A 427 4.54 -5.61 -17.61
N ASP A 428 5.06 -4.58 -16.94
CA ASP A 428 4.68 -4.23 -15.55
C ASP A 428 3.21 -3.80 -15.49
N MET A 429 2.81 -2.90 -16.39
CA MET A 429 1.44 -2.39 -16.48
C MET A 429 0.45 -3.49 -16.91
N ASP A 430 0.82 -4.37 -17.83
CA ASP A 430 0.02 -5.55 -18.21
C ASP A 430 -0.20 -6.47 -17.01
N THR A 431 0.82 -6.66 -16.16
CA THR A 431 0.70 -7.45 -14.93
C THR A 431 -0.29 -6.82 -13.95
N MET A 432 -0.21 -5.50 -13.75
CA MET A 432 -1.19 -4.76 -12.96
C MET A 432 -2.62 -4.89 -13.54
N LEU A 433 -2.76 -4.86 -14.86
CA LEU A 433 -4.05 -5.07 -15.54
C LEU A 433 -4.58 -6.50 -15.40
N ARG A 434 -3.72 -7.53 -15.32
CA ARG A 434 -4.13 -8.91 -15.01
C ARG A 434 -4.72 -9.01 -13.60
N VAL A 435 -4.10 -8.34 -12.61
CA VAL A 435 -4.66 -8.27 -11.24
C VAL A 435 -5.99 -7.54 -11.25
N ARG A 436 -6.09 -6.39 -11.93
CA ARG A 436 -7.37 -5.69 -12.07
C ARG A 436 -8.45 -6.56 -12.70
N ALA A 437 -8.12 -7.39 -13.69
CA ALA A 437 -9.09 -8.29 -14.32
C ALA A 437 -9.68 -9.32 -13.35
N ALA A 438 -8.90 -9.72 -12.33
CA ALA A 438 -9.35 -10.68 -11.32
C ALA A 438 -10.38 -10.07 -10.36
N PHE A 439 -10.30 -8.77 -10.06
CA PHE A 439 -11.24 -8.06 -9.20
C PHE A 439 -12.42 -7.42 -9.96
N ASP A 440 -12.15 -6.86 -11.14
CA ASP A 440 -13.15 -6.22 -12.01
C ASP A 440 -13.01 -6.73 -13.45
N PRO A 441 -13.60 -7.90 -13.76
CA PRO A 441 -13.60 -8.45 -15.11
C PRO A 441 -14.42 -7.58 -16.09
N THR A 442 -15.37 -6.79 -15.59
CA THR A 442 -16.26 -5.95 -16.42
C THR A 442 -15.65 -4.62 -16.82
N ARG A 443 -14.65 -4.14 -16.05
CA ARG A 443 -14.03 -2.82 -16.19
C ARG A 443 -15.02 -1.66 -16.00
N LEU A 444 -16.07 -1.86 -15.23
CA LEU A 444 -17.08 -0.83 -14.91
C LEU A 444 -16.76 -0.10 -13.60
N CYS A 445 -15.91 -0.67 -12.74
CA CYS A 445 -15.54 -0.09 -11.46
C CYS A 445 -14.41 0.93 -11.65
N ASN A 446 -14.76 2.19 -11.46
CA ASN A 446 -13.92 3.37 -11.59
C ASN A 446 -13.01 3.40 -12.85
N PRO A 447 -13.58 3.32 -14.07
CA PRO A 447 -12.78 3.15 -15.28
C PRO A 447 -11.99 4.41 -15.66
N GLY A 448 -10.85 4.20 -16.32
CA GLY A 448 -9.98 5.23 -16.90
C GLY A 448 -8.91 5.79 -15.98
N LYS A 449 -8.68 5.20 -14.81
CA LYS A 449 -7.72 5.68 -13.80
C LYS A 449 -6.54 4.71 -13.61
N ILE A 450 -5.50 5.22 -12.96
CA ILE A 450 -4.25 4.54 -12.61
C ILE A 450 -3.41 4.17 -13.84
N ILE A 451 -3.88 3.26 -14.68
CA ILE A 451 -3.11 2.69 -15.78
C ILE A 451 -3.59 3.31 -17.11
N PRO A 452 -2.68 3.84 -17.95
CA PRO A 452 -3.03 4.29 -19.30
C PRO A 452 -3.74 3.20 -20.10
N LEU A 453 -4.81 3.57 -20.79
CA LEU A 453 -5.52 2.63 -21.64
C LEU A 453 -4.87 2.62 -23.03
N LEU A 454 -4.21 1.51 -23.36
CA LEU A 454 -3.73 1.26 -24.73
C LEU A 454 -4.92 1.21 -25.70
N ARG A 455 -4.75 1.72 -26.92
CA ARG A 455 -5.77 1.68 -27.99
C ARG A 455 -6.08 0.22 -28.30
N GLY A 456 -7.19 -0.30 -27.76
CA GLY A 456 -7.62 -1.69 -27.96
C GLY A 456 -8.18 -2.37 -26.71
N CYS A 457 -7.90 -1.85 -25.51
CA CYS A 457 -8.46 -2.39 -24.26
C CYS A 457 -10.00 -2.30 -24.21
N GLY A 458 -10.66 -3.31 -23.64
CA GLY A 458 -12.12 -3.31 -23.45
C GLY A 458 -12.61 -2.09 -22.66
N GLU A 459 -11.80 -1.62 -21.72
CA GLU A 459 -12.06 -0.38 -20.96
C GLU A 459 -11.94 0.88 -21.84
N ALA A 460 -11.00 0.93 -22.79
CA ALA A 460 -10.93 2.01 -23.76
C ALA A 460 -12.21 2.06 -24.61
N ARG A 461 -12.83 0.90 -24.92
CA ARG A 461 -14.12 0.83 -25.61
C ARG A 461 -15.25 1.39 -24.76
N VAL A 462 -15.31 1.02 -23.47
CA VAL A 462 -16.26 1.58 -22.49
C VAL A 462 -16.10 3.11 -22.38
N LEU A 463 -14.87 3.64 -22.47
CA LEU A 463 -14.64 5.09 -22.51
C LEU A 463 -14.95 5.76 -23.85
N SER A 464 -14.84 5.04 -24.96
CA SER A 464 -15.00 5.60 -26.31
C SER A 464 -16.43 5.56 -26.85
N GLU A 465 -17.33 4.76 -26.27
CA GLU A 465 -18.72 4.66 -26.72
C GLU A 465 -19.63 5.61 -25.92
N PRO A 466 -19.99 6.79 -26.45
CA PRO A 466 -21.17 7.48 -25.97
C PRO A 466 -22.37 6.64 -26.43
N ARG A 467 -22.90 5.78 -25.55
CA ARG A 467 -24.24 5.21 -25.78
C ARG A 467 -25.21 6.38 -25.77
N ALA A 468 -25.56 6.86 -26.96
CA ALA A 468 -26.59 7.86 -27.16
C ALA A 468 -27.84 7.44 -26.40
N ASP A 469 -28.39 8.35 -25.59
CA ASP A 469 -29.73 8.23 -25.03
C ASP A 469 -30.70 7.92 -26.18
N ARG A 470 -31.03 6.64 -26.36
CA ARG A 470 -32.13 6.25 -27.23
C ARG A 470 -33.39 6.59 -26.44
N GLY A 471 -33.89 7.81 -26.63
CA GLY A 471 -35.27 8.14 -26.34
C GLY A 471 -36.22 7.12 -26.99
N PRO A 472 -37.44 6.97 -26.48
CA PRO A 472 -38.36 5.93 -26.94
C PRO A 472 -38.64 6.16 -28.43
N GLN A 473 -38.11 5.28 -29.29
CA GLN A 473 -38.43 5.33 -30.71
C GLN A 473 -39.88 4.92 -30.89
N ALA A 474 -40.66 5.87 -31.38
CA ALA A 474 -41.98 5.67 -31.90
C ALA A 474 -41.94 4.71 -33.11
N GLY A 475 -42.75 3.64 -33.01
CA GLY A 475 -43.55 3.02 -34.07
C GLY A 475 -42.92 2.66 -35.41
N SER A 476 -42.95 1.35 -35.72
CA SER A 476 -43.21 0.84 -37.08
C SER A 476 -43.83 -0.56 -36.97
N PRO A 477 -44.57 -1.06 -37.98
CA PRO A 477 -45.94 -1.51 -37.77
C PRO A 477 -46.12 -3.04 -37.89
N LEU A 478 -47.19 -3.51 -37.24
CA LEU A 478 -48.05 -4.64 -37.61
C LEU A 478 -47.38 -5.95 -38.08
N GLY A 479 -47.41 -6.94 -37.19
CA GLY A 479 -47.44 -8.37 -37.51
C GLY A 479 -48.53 -9.05 -36.68
N VAL A 480 -49.50 -9.63 -37.38
CA VAL A 480 -50.78 -10.20 -36.94
C VAL A 480 -50.63 -11.38 -35.96
N VAL A 481 -51.34 -11.27 -34.83
CA VAL A 481 -52.18 -12.25 -34.09
C VAL A 481 -51.73 -13.74 -34.05
N ASP A 482 -51.50 -14.27 -32.85
CA ASP A 482 -52.35 -15.37 -32.37
C ASP A 482 -52.52 -15.40 -30.85
N ALA A 483 -53.73 -15.75 -30.41
CA ALA A 483 -54.25 -15.58 -29.07
C ALA A 483 -54.62 -16.93 -28.42
N THR A 484 -53.91 -17.31 -27.36
CA THR A 484 -54.34 -18.23 -26.30
C THR A 484 -53.43 -17.94 -25.10
N GLY A 485 -53.81 -17.67 -23.85
CA GLY A 485 -55.05 -17.86 -23.11
C GLY A 485 -54.65 -18.20 -21.66
N SER A 486 -54.98 -17.30 -20.72
CA SER A 486 -55.18 -17.52 -19.27
C SER A 486 -54.03 -17.31 -18.24
N PRO A 487 -54.37 -16.89 -17.00
CA PRO A 487 -53.56 -16.03 -16.11
C PRO A 487 -53.10 -16.75 -14.80
N PRO A 488 -52.39 -16.08 -13.87
CA PRO A 488 -51.62 -16.74 -12.80
C PRO A 488 -52.43 -17.00 -11.52
N GLY A 489 -52.06 -18.06 -10.79
CA GLY A 489 -52.64 -18.41 -9.49
C GLY A 489 -51.63 -18.30 -8.33
N PRO A 490 -52.08 -18.10 -7.08
CA PRO A 490 -51.37 -17.30 -6.09
C PRO A 490 -50.85 -18.05 -4.84
N SER A 491 -49.90 -17.41 -4.16
CA SER A 491 -49.63 -17.32 -2.71
C SER A 491 -49.67 -18.57 -1.80
N THR A 492 -48.69 -18.64 -0.89
CA THR A 492 -48.78 -18.84 0.58
C THR A 492 -47.46 -19.45 1.08
N SER A 493 -46.91 -19.20 2.26
CA SER A 493 -47.20 -18.33 3.40
C SER A 493 -46.00 -18.43 4.35
N LEU A 494 -45.71 -17.34 5.05
CA LEU A 494 -44.86 -17.29 6.24
C LEU A 494 -45.34 -18.26 7.33
N GLN A 495 -44.42 -18.92 8.03
CA GLN A 495 -44.53 -19.14 9.47
C GLN A 495 -43.17 -19.31 10.17
N GLN A 496 -43.20 -18.98 11.45
CA GLN A 496 -42.14 -18.45 12.31
C GLN A 496 -41.45 -19.52 13.19
N ARG A 497 -40.26 -19.11 13.70
CA ARG A 497 -39.62 -19.41 15.01
C ARG A 497 -38.82 -20.71 15.19
N GLY A 498 -37.54 -20.53 15.52
CA GLY A 498 -37.07 -20.82 16.89
C GLY A 498 -35.83 -21.71 17.08
N ALA A 499 -34.80 -21.11 17.68
CA ALA A 499 -33.83 -21.66 18.64
C ALA A 499 -32.59 -22.47 18.19
N ALA A 500 -31.45 -21.89 18.59
CA ALA A 500 -30.08 -22.36 18.77
C ALA A 500 -29.76 -23.87 18.83
N SER A 501 -28.66 -24.26 18.16
CA SER A 501 -27.70 -25.27 18.62
C SER A 501 -26.42 -25.21 17.78
N LEU A 502 -25.31 -24.79 18.38
CA LEU A 502 -23.94 -24.98 17.87
C LEU A 502 -23.63 -26.48 17.76
N LYS A 503 -23.50 -27.02 16.55
CA LYS A 503 -22.89 -28.34 16.29
C LYS A 503 -22.13 -28.35 14.95
N ASN A 504 -20.84 -28.64 15.07
CA ASN A 504 -19.90 -29.31 14.17
C ASN A 504 -20.14 -29.20 12.65
N TRP A 505 -19.25 -28.48 11.98
CA TRP A 505 -19.12 -28.42 10.52
C TRP A 505 -18.39 -29.68 10.01
N GLU A 506 -19.14 -30.74 9.73
CA GLU A 506 -18.68 -31.80 8.82
C GLU A 506 -18.91 -31.31 7.38
N VAL A 507 -17.83 -31.30 6.59
CA VAL A 507 -17.85 -30.89 5.19
C VAL A 507 -18.43 -32.05 4.36
N ASP A 508 -19.70 -31.94 4.02
CA ASP A 508 -20.36 -32.82 3.06
C ASP A 508 -19.96 -32.40 1.63
N THR A 509 -19.24 -33.26 0.93
CA THR A 509 -18.82 -33.05 -0.47
C THR A 509 -20.01 -33.17 -1.41
N PRO A 510 -20.33 -32.18 -2.27
CA PRO A 510 -21.39 -32.35 -3.27
C PRO A 510 -20.87 -33.12 -4.48
N GLU A 511 -21.57 -34.21 -4.81
CA GLU A 511 -21.42 -34.98 -6.03
C GLU A 511 -21.47 -34.09 -7.29
N ARG A 512 -20.53 -34.32 -8.20
CA ARG A 512 -20.44 -33.70 -9.52
C ARG A 512 -21.70 -33.99 -10.33
N ARG A 513 -22.54 -32.98 -10.56
CA ARG A 513 -23.50 -32.98 -11.69
C ARG A 513 -22.83 -32.36 -12.91
N SER A 514 -22.65 -33.20 -13.92
CA SER A 514 -22.20 -32.86 -15.27
C SER A 514 -23.21 -31.97 -15.99
N HIS A 515 -22.79 -30.79 -16.43
CA HIS A 515 -23.48 -30.04 -17.49
C HIS A 515 -22.58 -29.97 -18.73
N SER A 516 -23.17 -30.41 -19.84
CA SER A 516 -22.60 -30.53 -21.17
C SER A 516 -22.63 -29.22 -21.97
N ALA A 517 -21.61 -29.06 -22.80
CA ALA A 517 -21.60 -28.45 -24.14
C ALA A 517 -21.80 -26.93 -24.27
N LEU A 518 -20.67 -26.24 -24.45
CA LEU A 518 -20.50 -25.19 -25.45
C LEU A 518 -19.28 -25.55 -26.30
N GLU A 519 -19.52 -26.09 -27.50
CA GLU A 519 -18.51 -26.33 -28.53
C GLU A 519 -18.24 -25.05 -29.31
N GLY A 520 -16.96 -24.78 -29.62
CA GLY A 520 -16.59 -23.79 -30.64
C GLY A 520 -15.20 -23.17 -30.48
N GLY A 521 -14.13 -23.93 -30.74
CA GLY A 521 -12.78 -23.38 -30.91
C GLY A 521 -11.67 -24.31 -30.40
N LYS A 522 -11.24 -25.29 -31.22
CA LYS A 522 -10.05 -26.11 -30.94
C LYS A 522 -8.78 -25.25 -31.12
N ALA A 523 -8.30 -24.64 -30.05
CA ALA A 523 -6.87 -24.44 -29.87
C ALA A 523 -6.29 -25.76 -29.33
N ALA A 524 -5.28 -26.32 -30.00
CA ALA A 524 -4.57 -27.49 -29.51
C ALA A 524 -3.87 -27.12 -28.19
N GLY A 525 -4.41 -27.57 -27.05
CA GLY A 525 -3.69 -27.50 -25.78
C GLY A 525 -2.46 -28.41 -25.84
N PRO A 526 -1.36 -28.07 -25.14
CA PRO A 526 -0.18 -28.92 -25.10
C PRO A 526 -0.57 -30.29 -24.55
N SER A 527 -0.19 -31.35 -25.28
CA SER A 527 -0.26 -32.71 -24.74
C SER A 527 0.57 -32.72 -23.46
N ARG A 528 -0.05 -32.99 -22.30
CA ARG A 528 0.68 -33.24 -21.04
C ARG A 528 1.53 -34.48 -21.23
N GLY A 529 2.75 -34.29 -21.74
CA GLY A 529 3.75 -35.33 -21.91
C GLY A 529 4.17 -35.88 -20.56
N TYR A 530 4.63 -37.12 -20.56
CA TYR A 530 5.32 -37.72 -19.42
C TYR A 530 6.58 -36.90 -19.12
N PHE A 531 6.79 -36.49 -17.86
CA PHE A 531 8.02 -35.79 -17.46
C PHE A 531 9.19 -36.76 -17.43
N ASP A 532 10.17 -36.54 -18.30
CA ASP A 532 11.44 -37.27 -18.36
C ASP A 532 12.55 -36.44 -17.68
N PRO A 533 13.03 -36.83 -16.48
CA PRO A 533 14.07 -36.09 -15.76
C PRO A 533 15.38 -35.95 -16.52
N ASP A 534 15.78 -36.94 -17.33
CA ASP A 534 17.05 -36.92 -18.06
C ASP A 534 17.00 -35.91 -19.21
N ASP A 535 15.87 -35.87 -19.91
CA ASP A 535 15.63 -34.88 -20.97
C ASP A 535 15.50 -33.48 -20.38
N ALA A 536 14.73 -33.33 -19.30
CA ALA A 536 14.64 -32.06 -18.58
C ALA A 536 16.02 -31.58 -18.11
N ALA A 537 16.86 -32.46 -17.55
CA ALA A 537 18.21 -32.10 -17.12
C ALA A 537 19.09 -31.62 -18.28
N LYS A 538 18.99 -32.22 -19.47
CA LYS A 538 19.71 -31.76 -20.67
C LYS A 538 19.23 -30.39 -21.13
N GLN A 539 17.92 -30.18 -21.21
CA GLN A 539 17.35 -28.91 -21.66
C GLN A 539 17.69 -27.78 -20.67
N LEU A 540 17.56 -28.03 -19.37
CA LEU A 540 17.93 -27.07 -18.32
C LEU A 540 19.44 -26.78 -18.34
N SER A 541 20.27 -27.79 -18.59
CA SER A 541 21.73 -27.64 -18.69
C SER A 541 22.15 -26.79 -19.88
N ALA A 542 21.34 -26.71 -20.95
CA ALA A 542 21.61 -25.82 -22.07
C ALA A 542 21.46 -24.34 -21.68
N ILE A 543 20.70 -24.03 -20.63
CA ILE A 543 20.48 -22.67 -20.14
C ILE A 543 21.50 -22.30 -19.06
N VAL A 544 21.61 -23.11 -17.99
CA VAL A 544 22.45 -22.77 -16.83
C VAL A 544 23.80 -23.47 -16.80
N GLY A 545 24.07 -24.39 -17.73
CA GLY A 545 25.24 -25.26 -17.72
C GLY A 545 25.07 -26.51 -16.84
N VAL A 546 25.69 -27.61 -17.27
CA VAL A 546 25.59 -28.94 -16.61
C VAL A 546 25.98 -28.90 -15.12
N ALA A 547 26.98 -28.08 -14.76
CA ALA A 547 27.43 -27.95 -13.37
C ALA A 547 26.39 -27.31 -12.42
N HIS A 548 25.31 -26.76 -12.97
CA HIS A 548 24.27 -26.03 -12.25
C HIS A 548 22.90 -26.68 -12.35
N VAL A 549 22.87 -27.93 -12.83
CA VAL A 549 21.72 -28.82 -12.84
C VAL A 549 22.03 -30.04 -11.98
N THR A 550 21.13 -30.39 -11.06
CA THR A 550 21.26 -31.61 -10.25
C THR A 550 19.97 -32.42 -10.29
N GLU A 551 20.11 -33.73 -10.48
CA GLU A 551 19.02 -34.69 -10.32
C GLU A 551 18.82 -34.97 -8.84
N SER A 552 17.58 -34.81 -8.35
CA SER A 552 17.12 -35.05 -6.99
C SER A 552 18.04 -34.53 -5.87
N PRO A 553 17.69 -33.45 -5.18
CA PRO A 553 18.55 -32.91 -4.15
C PRO A 553 18.69 -33.92 -3.00
N SER A 554 19.93 -34.24 -2.60
CA SER A 554 20.18 -34.54 -1.19
C SER A 554 19.98 -33.22 -0.43
N LEU A 555 18.72 -32.79 -0.27
CA LEU A 555 18.40 -31.67 0.63
C LEU A 555 18.93 -32.09 2.01
N PRO A 556 19.63 -31.20 2.73
CA PRO A 556 20.04 -31.50 4.10
C PRO A 556 18.80 -31.94 4.89
N ALA A 557 18.90 -33.09 5.57
CA ALA A 557 17.80 -33.69 6.30
C ALA A 557 17.14 -32.62 7.19
N PRO A 558 15.81 -32.43 7.11
CA PRO A 558 15.15 -31.44 7.95
C PRO A 558 15.30 -31.83 9.41
N VAL A 559 15.62 -30.86 10.26
CA VAL A 559 15.43 -30.98 11.70
C VAL A 559 13.92 -31.09 11.91
N SER A 560 13.45 -32.32 12.14
CA SER A 560 12.05 -32.74 12.35
C SER A 560 11.21 -33.04 11.10
N THR A 561 11.07 -34.34 10.83
CA THR A 561 9.87 -35.04 10.29
C THR A 561 9.07 -34.32 9.18
N CYS A 562 9.67 -34.08 8.02
CA CYS A 562 8.93 -33.60 6.84
C CYS A 562 9.38 -34.37 5.58
N ASN A 563 8.42 -34.92 4.83
CA ASN A 563 8.63 -35.79 3.66
C ASN A 563 9.42 -35.08 2.54
N PRO A 564 10.29 -35.80 1.80
CA PRO A 564 11.14 -35.21 0.76
C PRO A 564 10.35 -34.86 -0.51
N VAL A 565 10.84 -33.85 -1.23
CA VAL A 565 10.60 -33.63 -2.66
C VAL A 565 10.78 -34.97 -3.40
N HIS A 566 9.87 -35.29 -4.34
CA HIS A 566 9.87 -36.59 -5.02
C HIS A 566 11.24 -36.89 -5.65
N PRO A 567 11.75 -38.15 -5.62
CA PRO A 567 13.09 -38.54 -6.09
C PRO A 567 13.36 -38.38 -7.60
N SER A 568 12.51 -37.66 -8.32
CA SER A 568 12.54 -37.49 -9.78
C SER A 568 12.58 -36.03 -10.22
N SER A 569 12.67 -35.07 -9.29
CA SER A 569 12.73 -33.64 -9.64
C SER A 569 14.14 -33.23 -10.07
N VAL A 570 14.23 -32.30 -11.01
CA VAL A 570 15.50 -31.70 -11.45
C VAL A 570 15.64 -30.30 -10.85
N VAL A 571 16.79 -29.98 -10.26
CA VAL A 571 17.09 -28.65 -9.71
C VAL A 571 17.95 -27.88 -10.71
N ALA A 572 17.53 -26.67 -11.09
CA ALA A 572 18.31 -25.75 -11.91
C ALA A 572 18.63 -24.48 -11.11
N THR A 573 19.89 -24.03 -11.17
CA THR A 573 20.37 -22.89 -10.37
C THR A 573 20.89 -21.77 -11.27
N PRO A 574 20.04 -20.82 -11.71
CA PRO A 574 20.45 -19.71 -12.57
C PRO A 574 21.46 -18.79 -11.88
N GLY A 575 22.48 -18.36 -12.63
CA GLY A 575 23.48 -17.36 -12.24
C GLY A 575 23.16 -15.94 -12.71
N SER A 576 22.15 -15.78 -13.58
CA SER A 576 21.67 -14.49 -14.03
C SER A 576 20.13 -14.43 -14.07
N ILE A 577 19.61 -13.21 -14.21
CA ILE A 577 18.17 -12.96 -14.30
C ILE A 577 17.60 -13.46 -15.63
N GLU A 578 18.39 -13.36 -16.70
CA GLU A 578 18.06 -13.83 -18.04
C GLU A 578 17.95 -15.36 -18.06
N GLU A 579 18.91 -16.05 -17.44
CA GLU A 579 18.83 -17.51 -17.25
C GLU A 579 17.55 -17.90 -16.49
N ALA A 580 17.20 -17.17 -15.41
CA ALA A 580 15.97 -17.43 -14.67
C ALA A 580 14.70 -17.23 -15.54
N GLY A 581 14.69 -16.22 -16.40
CA GLY A 581 13.66 -15.97 -17.42
C GLY A 581 13.47 -17.15 -18.37
N GLU A 582 14.56 -17.60 -18.98
CA GLU A 582 14.52 -18.72 -19.95
C GLU A 582 14.15 -20.05 -19.29
N LEU A 583 14.57 -20.31 -18.05
CA LEU A 583 14.15 -21.50 -17.30
C LEU A 583 12.63 -21.51 -17.03
N MET A 584 12.07 -20.38 -16.60
CA MET A 584 10.63 -20.25 -16.33
C MET A 584 9.82 -20.45 -17.62
N LYS A 585 10.26 -19.81 -18.70
CA LYS A 585 9.65 -19.93 -20.03
C LYS A 585 9.70 -21.36 -20.57
N LEU A 586 10.85 -22.03 -20.43
CA LEU A 586 11.02 -23.43 -20.84
C LEU A 586 10.04 -24.33 -20.07
N ALA A 587 10.05 -24.25 -18.74
CA ALA A 587 9.16 -25.04 -17.89
C ALA A 587 7.68 -24.80 -18.24
N SER A 588 7.30 -23.56 -18.53
CA SER A 588 5.93 -23.24 -18.97
C SER A 588 5.60 -23.83 -20.34
N SER A 589 6.52 -23.76 -21.32
CA SER A 589 6.32 -24.31 -22.66
C SER A 589 6.18 -25.83 -22.68
N GLU A 590 6.91 -26.51 -21.80
CA GLU A 590 6.87 -27.97 -21.63
C GLU A 590 5.75 -28.43 -20.69
N GLY A 591 5.08 -27.49 -20.00
CA GLY A 591 4.01 -27.79 -19.04
C GLY A 591 4.50 -28.46 -17.75
N TRP A 592 5.76 -28.24 -17.36
CA TRP A 592 6.37 -28.77 -16.14
C TRP A 592 5.88 -28.04 -14.89
N SER A 593 5.59 -28.78 -13.81
CA SER A 593 5.36 -28.16 -12.49
C SER A 593 6.66 -27.67 -11.89
N LEU A 594 6.65 -26.44 -11.38
CA LEU A 594 7.85 -25.75 -10.93
C LEU A 594 7.68 -25.18 -9.52
N VAL A 595 8.76 -25.21 -8.75
CA VAL A 595 8.83 -24.57 -7.43
C VAL A 595 10.06 -23.67 -7.32
N PRO A 596 9.88 -22.37 -7.01
CA PRO A 596 10.97 -21.51 -6.59
C PRO A 596 11.57 -21.96 -5.26
N SER A 597 12.89 -21.90 -5.14
CA SER A 597 13.57 -22.20 -3.89
C SER A 597 14.71 -21.23 -3.61
N GLY A 598 14.70 -20.64 -2.41
CA GLY A 598 15.91 -20.10 -1.78
C GLY A 598 16.71 -21.24 -1.16
N ALA A 599 16.90 -21.19 0.16
CA ALA A 599 17.55 -22.25 0.95
C ALA A 599 16.67 -23.50 1.22
N SER A 600 15.48 -23.59 0.61
CA SER A 600 14.53 -24.70 0.77
C SER A 600 14.05 -24.98 2.20
N THR A 601 14.19 -24.05 3.15
CA THR A 601 13.91 -24.27 4.58
C THR A 601 12.42 -24.37 4.92
N TRP A 602 11.53 -23.95 4.01
CA TRP A 602 10.08 -23.85 4.23
C TRP A 602 9.25 -24.44 3.07
N LEU A 603 9.80 -25.35 2.25
CA LEU A 603 9.09 -25.92 1.08
C LEU A 603 7.84 -26.75 1.43
N ASN A 604 7.71 -27.17 2.69
CA ASN A 604 6.60 -27.92 3.23
C ASN A 604 5.49 -27.04 3.85
N ALA A 605 5.69 -25.72 3.91
CA ALA A 605 4.68 -24.82 4.46
C ALA A 605 3.57 -24.49 3.45
N GLY A 606 2.36 -24.29 3.96
CA GLY A 606 1.18 -24.02 3.15
C GLY A 606 0.55 -25.31 2.61
N ASN A 607 0.32 -25.36 1.29
CA ASN A 607 -0.19 -26.55 0.62
C ASN A 607 0.99 -27.34 0.02
N PRO A 608 1.55 -28.36 0.72
CA PRO A 608 2.75 -29.06 0.28
C PRO A 608 2.50 -29.75 -1.06
N ILE A 609 3.35 -29.46 -2.04
CA ILE A 609 3.17 -29.92 -3.41
C ILE A 609 3.50 -31.42 -3.49
N GLU A 610 2.52 -32.23 -3.88
CA GLU A 610 2.69 -33.69 -3.98
C GLU A 610 3.62 -34.12 -5.13
N ARG A 611 3.74 -33.30 -6.18
CA ARG A 611 4.60 -33.57 -7.36
C ARG A 611 5.20 -32.31 -7.97
N VAL A 612 6.54 -32.24 -7.99
CA VAL A 612 7.32 -31.16 -8.61
C VAL A 612 8.20 -31.75 -9.70
N ASN A 613 8.17 -31.16 -10.90
CA ASN A 613 9.07 -31.55 -11.98
C ASN A 613 10.43 -30.83 -11.86
N VAL A 614 10.40 -29.52 -11.66
CA VAL A 614 11.60 -28.68 -11.61
C VAL A 614 11.63 -27.79 -10.36
N VAL A 615 12.80 -27.70 -9.72
CA VAL A 615 13.06 -26.70 -8.67
C VAL A 615 14.01 -25.65 -9.24
N ILE A 616 13.62 -24.38 -9.21
CA ILE A 616 14.54 -23.29 -9.56
C ILE A 616 15.14 -22.70 -8.28
N SER A 617 16.45 -22.89 -8.11
CA SER A 617 17.17 -22.38 -6.93
C SER A 617 17.78 -21.00 -7.18
N THR A 618 17.48 -20.03 -6.31
CA THR A 618 18.07 -18.69 -6.38
C THR A 618 19.45 -18.60 -5.74
N ALA A 619 20.07 -19.72 -5.35
CA ALA A 619 21.33 -19.73 -4.59
C ALA A 619 22.51 -19.00 -5.26
N ARG A 620 22.56 -18.95 -6.61
CA ARG A 620 23.56 -18.19 -7.38
C ARG A 620 23.14 -16.75 -7.68
N LEU A 621 21.87 -16.38 -7.42
CA LEU A 621 21.37 -15.00 -7.45
C LEU A 621 21.55 -14.36 -6.07
N ASN A 622 22.80 -14.17 -5.65
CA ASN A 622 23.16 -13.80 -4.28
C ASN A 622 24.02 -12.52 -4.20
N LYS A 623 23.87 -11.60 -5.16
CA LYS A 623 24.57 -10.32 -5.15
C LYS A 623 23.85 -9.29 -4.29
N PHE A 624 24.61 -8.60 -3.45
CA PHE A 624 24.18 -7.32 -2.87
C PHE A 624 24.30 -6.24 -3.95
N LEU A 625 23.23 -5.48 -4.19
CA LEU A 625 23.14 -4.60 -5.36
C LEU A 625 23.45 -3.14 -4.99
N ASP A 626 22.88 -2.66 -3.89
CA ASP A 626 22.92 -1.24 -3.54
C ASP A 626 22.58 -1.02 -2.05
N HIS A 627 23.19 0.00 -1.43
CA HIS A 627 22.86 0.49 -0.08
C HIS A 627 23.07 2.00 -0.05
N GLU A 628 21.99 2.74 0.16
CA GLU A 628 22.02 4.19 0.32
C GLU A 628 21.59 4.54 1.76
N PRO A 629 22.56 4.78 2.67
CA PRO A 629 22.26 5.05 4.07
C PRO A 629 21.40 6.29 4.29
N ALA A 630 21.56 7.35 3.50
CA ALA A 630 20.74 8.56 3.65
C ALA A 630 19.26 8.29 3.32
N ASP A 631 19.00 7.30 2.46
CA ASP A 631 17.67 6.91 2.03
C ASP A 631 17.11 5.73 2.83
N LEU A 632 17.87 5.16 3.77
CA LEU A 632 17.48 3.97 4.53
C LEU A 632 16.95 2.88 3.59
N VAL A 633 17.62 2.68 2.45
CA VAL A 633 17.19 1.74 1.42
C VAL A 633 18.36 0.87 1.00
N ALA A 634 18.09 -0.41 0.82
CA ALA A 634 19.05 -1.33 0.23
C ALA A 634 18.36 -2.35 -0.68
N SER A 635 19.10 -2.80 -1.69
CA SER A 635 18.63 -3.79 -2.66
C SER A 635 19.60 -4.96 -2.76
N ALA A 636 19.05 -6.16 -2.94
CA ALA A 636 19.83 -7.37 -3.12
C ALA A 636 19.06 -8.41 -3.96
N GLN A 637 19.81 -9.33 -4.55
CA GLN A 637 19.23 -10.49 -5.21
C GLN A 637 18.64 -11.47 -4.19
N SER A 638 17.60 -12.18 -4.58
CA SER A 638 16.74 -12.94 -3.66
C SER A 638 17.44 -14.09 -2.92
N GLY A 639 18.57 -14.59 -3.43
CA GLY A 639 19.39 -15.62 -2.82
C GLY A 639 20.35 -15.14 -1.72
N VAL A 640 20.48 -13.83 -1.49
CA VAL A 640 21.28 -13.31 -0.35
C VAL A 640 20.65 -13.78 0.97
N THR A 641 21.45 -14.27 1.91
CA THR A 641 20.95 -14.63 3.24
C THR A 641 20.60 -13.37 4.05
N LEU A 642 19.55 -13.44 4.88
CA LEU A 642 19.17 -12.33 5.76
C LEU A 642 20.33 -11.93 6.70
N LYS A 643 21.10 -12.92 7.17
CA LYS A 643 22.31 -12.72 7.98
C LYS A 643 23.36 -11.89 7.23
N THR A 644 23.73 -12.29 6.01
CA THR A 644 24.72 -11.56 5.19
C THR A 644 24.23 -10.16 4.82
N PHE A 645 22.93 -10.03 4.53
CA PHE A 645 22.31 -8.73 4.25
C PHE A 645 22.48 -7.78 5.44
N ASN A 646 22.05 -8.19 6.65
CA ASN A 646 22.18 -7.37 7.85
C ASN A 646 23.64 -7.11 8.29
N GLN A 647 24.57 -8.05 8.04
CA GLN A 647 26.00 -7.82 8.25
C GLN A 647 26.54 -6.69 7.36
N THR A 648 26.06 -6.61 6.12
CA THR A 648 26.45 -5.55 5.18
C THR A 648 25.88 -4.19 5.62
N LEU A 649 24.60 -4.16 5.98
CA LEU A 649 23.92 -2.93 6.44
C LEU A 649 24.50 -2.34 7.73
N ALA A 650 25.07 -3.20 8.59
CA ALA A 650 25.66 -2.77 9.85
C ALA A 650 26.77 -1.72 9.69
N ALA A 651 27.47 -1.69 8.55
CA ALA A 651 28.48 -0.68 8.25
C ALA A 651 27.89 0.74 8.20
N GLY A 652 26.63 0.88 7.78
CA GLY A 652 25.89 2.14 7.79
C GLY A 652 25.08 2.38 9.08
N GLY A 653 25.28 1.57 10.12
CA GLY A 653 24.50 1.66 11.36
C GLY A 653 23.02 1.29 11.18
N GLN A 654 22.70 0.47 10.17
CA GLN A 654 21.34 0.13 9.76
C GLN A 654 21.11 -1.37 9.73
N TRP A 655 19.84 -1.77 9.67
CA TRP A 655 19.44 -3.17 9.55
C TRP A 655 18.01 -3.29 9.01
N LEU A 656 17.69 -4.50 8.56
CA LEU A 656 16.35 -4.97 8.25
C LEU A 656 15.85 -5.77 9.46
N PRO A 657 14.89 -5.24 10.26
CA PRO A 657 14.41 -5.85 11.50
C PRO A 657 13.40 -6.97 11.20
N LEU A 658 13.91 -8.05 10.59
CA LEU A 658 13.19 -9.29 10.35
C LEU A 658 13.93 -10.42 11.04
N ASP A 659 13.18 -11.35 11.62
CA ASP A 659 13.68 -12.43 12.45
C ASP A 659 12.88 -13.74 12.25
N PRO A 660 12.65 -14.19 11.00
CA PRO A 660 11.88 -15.40 10.75
C PRO A 660 12.51 -16.59 11.49
N PRO A 661 11.71 -17.56 11.98
CA PRO A 661 12.26 -18.77 12.59
C PRO A 661 13.13 -19.52 11.57
N ASP A 662 14.44 -19.55 11.81
CA ASP A 662 15.41 -20.17 10.90
C ASP A 662 16.66 -20.67 11.64
N ASP A 663 17.56 -21.31 10.89
CA ASP A 663 18.87 -21.75 11.34
C ASP A 663 20.02 -20.85 10.79
N GLY A 664 19.69 -19.60 10.45
CA GLY A 664 20.58 -18.62 9.84
C GLY A 664 20.80 -18.77 8.34
N ARG A 665 20.14 -19.74 7.67
CA ARG A 665 20.24 -19.97 6.22
C ARG A 665 19.13 -19.29 5.41
N ALA A 666 18.15 -18.65 6.04
CA ALA A 666 17.05 -18.04 5.30
C ALA A 666 17.55 -16.95 4.33
N THR A 667 17.23 -17.12 3.06
CA THR A 667 17.43 -16.14 2.00
C THR A 667 16.37 -15.06 2.07
N ILE A 668 16.68 -13.80 1.78
CA ILE A 668 15.70 -12.70 1.76
C ILE A 668 14.51 -12.99 0.83
N GLY A 669 14.75 -13.70 -0.29
CA GLY A 669 13.70 -14.17 -1.20
C GLY A 669 12.72 -15.14 -0.53
N GLY A 670 13.24 -16.14 0.18
CA GLY A 670 12.43 -17.08 0.97
C GLY A 670 11.65 -16.39 2.10
N VAL A 671 12.27 -15.45 2.82
CA VAL A 671 11.59 -14.69 3.89
C VAL A 671 10.41 -13.89 3.33
N VAL A 672 10.61 -13.19 2.21
CA VAL A 672 9.54 -12.42 1.56
C VAL A 672 8.48 -13.34 0.93
N ALA A 673 8.88 -14.39 0.21
CA ALA A 673 7.97 -15.32 -0.44
C ALA A 673 7.04 -16.01 0.57
N THR A 674 7.55 -16.37 1.75
CA THR A 674 6.74 -16.99 2.82
C THR A 674 5.99 -15.96 3.66
N GLY A 675 6.41 -14.69 3.64
CA GLY A 675 5.82 -13.63 4.47
C GLY A 675 6.02 -13.83 5.98
N LEU A 676 6.91 -14.75 6.37
CA LEU A 676 7.13 -15.11 7.77
C LEU A 676 7.90 -14.00 8.50
N GLY A 677 7.39 -13.62 9.66
CA GLY A 677 8.12 -12.83 10.66
C GLY A 677 8.41 -13.67 11.91
N GLY A 678 9.21 -13.13 12.83
CA GLY A 678 9.43 -13.72 14.15
C GLY A 678 8.85 -12.88 15.27
N ALA A 679 9.50 -12.94 16.43
CA ALA A 679 9.11 -12.27 17.66
C ALA A 679 9.08 -10.74 17.49
N GLN A 680 10.03 -10.20 16.73
CA GLN A 680 10.20 -8.77 16.49
C GLN A 680 9.08 -8.15 15.63
N LYS A 681 8.20 -8.97 15.04
CA LYS A 681 7.02 -8.48 14.30
C LYS A 681 6.09 -7.62 15.15
N CYS A 682 6.13 -7.79 16.48
CA CYS A 682 5.33 -6.99 17.41
C CYS A 682 5.71 -5.50 17.35
N GLY A 683 7.01 -5.19 17.39
CA GLY A 683 7.51 -3.82 17.34
C GLY A 683 7.70 -3.27 15.92
N TYR A 684 8.16 -4.11 14.99
CA TYR A 684 8.63 -3.64 13.68
C TYR A 684 7.71 -3.99 12.51
N GLY A 685 6.96 -5.09 12.60
CA GLY A 685 6.06 -5.57 11.54
C GLY A 685 6.56 -6.80 10.80
N LEU A 686 5.85 -7.17 9.73
CA LEU A 686 6.10 -8.34 8.89
C LEU A 686 6.96 -7.97 7.67
N PRO A 687 7.50 -8.94 6.91
CA PRO A 687 8.23 -8.66 5.66
C PRO A 687 7.50 -7.71 4.71
N ARG A 688 6.17 -7.83 4.59
CA ARG A 688 5.34 -6.94 3.75
C ARG A 688 5.48 -5.47 4.11
N ASN A 689 5.82 -5.13 5.36
CA ASN A 689 5.97 -3.75 5.79
C ASN A 689 7.28 -3.12 5.30
N PHE A 690 8.29 -3.93 4.95
CA PHE A 690 9.64 -3.47 4.60
C PHE A 690 9.94 -3.51 3.11
N VAL A 691 9.29 -4.39 2.34
CA VAL A 691 9.49 -4.47 0.90
C VAL A 691 8.85 -3.27 0.21
N ILE A 692 9.64 -2.48 -0.49
CA ILE A 692 9.20 -1.29 -1.25
C ILE A 692 9.36 -1.44 -2.75
N GLY A 693 10.15 -2.43 -3.20
CA GLY A 693 10.34 -2.76 -4.60
C GLY A 693 10.80 -4.20 -4.78
N MET A 694 10.50 -4.79 -5.94
CA MET A 694 10.98 -6.11 -6.32
C MET A 694 10.99 -6.30 -7.83
N ARG A 695 11.76 -7.30 -8.28
CA ARG A 695 11.62 -7.87 -9.63
C ARG A 695 11.28 -9.35 -9.53
N VAL A 696 10.39 -9.77 -10.42
CA VAL A 696 9.84 -11.12 -10.46
C VAL A 696 9.88 -11.64 -11.89
N VAL A 697 10.26 -12.90 -12.04
CA VAL A 697 10.10 -13.62 -13.31
C VAL A 697 8.74 -14.32 -13.28
N LEU A 698 7.87 -13.97 -14.21
CA LEU A 698 6.56 -14.59 -14.40
C LEU A 698 6.69 -15.96 -15.09
N PRO A 699 5.65 -16.82 -15.04
CA PRO A 699 5.66 -18.12 -15.71
C PRO A 699 5.95 -18.07 -17.22
N ASP A 700 5.60 -16.97 -17.90
CA ASP A 700 5.89 -16.78 -19.33
C ASP A 700 7.34 -16.33 -19.60
N GLY A 701 8.19 -16.24 -18.57
CA GLY A 701 9.57 -15.80 -18.63
C GLY A 701 9.76 -14.29 -18.61
N LYS A 702 8.68 -13.50 -18.62
CA LYS A 702 8.78 -12.04 -18.55
C LYS A 702 9.29 -11.61 -17.18
N ILE A 703 10.15 -10.60 -17.17
CA ILE A 703 10.66 -9.99 -15.94
C ILE A 703 9.87 -8.72 -15.69
N VAL A 704 9.17 -8.68 -14.57
CA VAL A 704 8.34 -7.55 -14.17
C VAL A 704 8.84 -6.91 -12.89
N LYS A 705 8.62 -5.61 -12.77
CA LYS A 705 8.92 -4.76 -11.63
C LYS A 705 7.64 -4.45 -10.87
N ALA A 706 7.73 -4.51 -9.55
CA ALA A 706 6.72 -3.99 -8.63
C ALA A 706 7.36 -2.96 -7.68
N GLY A 707 6.64 -1.89 -7.38
CA GLY A 707 7.10 -0.84 -6.47
C GLY A 707 8.29 -0.02 -7.00
N GLY A 708 9.10 0.51 -6.09
CA GLY A 708 10.21 1.41 -6.40
C GLY A 708 11.28 1.44 -5.31
N ARG A 709 12.15 2.47 -5.35
CA ARG A 709 13.26 2.64 -4.39
C ARG A 709 13.00 3.71 -3.33
N VAL A 710 11.83 4.34 -3.37
CA VAL A 710 11.43 5.38 -2.41
C VAL A 710 10.46 4.79 -1.40
N VAL A 711 10.54 5.26 -0.15
CA VAL A 711 9.76 4.73 0.98
C VAL A 711 8.25 4.91 0.78
N LYS A 712 7.88 6.04 0.21
CA LYS A 712 6.50 6.42 -0.05
C LYS A 712 6.22 6.30 -1.54
N ASN A 713 5.27 5.45 -1.92
CA ASN A 713 4.93 5.21 -3.31
C ASN A 713 3.50 4.66 -3.40
N VAL A 714 2.62 5.35 -4.12
CA VAL A 714 1.26 4.88 -4.43
C VAL A 714 1.01 4.79 -5.93
N ALA A 715 2.09 4.69 -6.72
CA ALA A 715 1.99 4.58 -8.17
C ALA A 715 1.68 3.14 -8.60
N GLY A 716 0.57 2.96 -9.32
CA GLY A 716 0.09 1.65 -9.74
C GLY A 716 -0.49 0.83 -8.58
N TYR A 717 -0.66 -0.47 -8.78
CA TYR A 717 -1.07 -1.37 -7.70
C TYR A 717 0.14 -1.86 -6.90
N ASP A 718 -0.04 -2.03 -5.59
CA ASP A 718 1.02 -2.54 -4.70
C ASP A 718 1.18 -4.07 -4.85
N LEU A 719 1.79 -4.46 -5.97
CA LEU A 719 2.10 -5.86 -6.26
C LEU A 719 3.16 -6.42 -5.31
N CYS A 720 3.95 -5.59 -4.63
CA CYS A 720 4.89 -6.05 -3.61
C CYS A 720 4.16 -6.78 -2.48
N LYS A 721 2.98 -6.30 -2.09
CA LYS A 721 2.11 -6.99 -1.11
C LYS A 721 1.65 -8.33 -1.66
N LEU A 722 1.14 -8.36 -2.90
CA LEU A 722 0.61 -9.57 -3.51
C LEU A 722 1.65 -10.70 -3.62
N PHE A 723 2.89 -10.37 -3.99
CA PHE A 723 3.98 -11.35 -4.09
C PHE A 723 4.53 -11.78 -2.72
N THR A 724 4.42 -10.94 -1.69
CA THR A 724 4.83 -11.28 -0.33
C THR A 724 3.84 -12.29 0.26
N GLY A 725 4.33 -13.41 0.81
CA GLY A 725 3.45 -14.49 1.29
C GLY A 725 2.83 -15.34 0.18
N SER A 726 3.22 -15.14 -1.08
CA SER A 726 2.72 -15.93 -2.23
C SER A 726 3.33 -17.33 -2.34
N TYR A 727 4.34 -17.65 -1.52
CA TYR A 727 5.13 -18.88 -1.60
C TYR A 727 5.77 -19.12 -2.99
N GLY A 728 5.94 -18.06 -3.79
CA GLY A 728 6.48 -18.15 -5.15
C GLY A 728 5.48 -18.67 -6.20
N THR A 729 4.21 -18.85 -5.84
CA THR A 729 3.18 -19.39 -6.75
C THR A 729 2.78 -18.42 -7.87
N LEU A 730 3.04 -17.12 -7.69
CA LEU A 730 2.76 -16.09 -8.70
C LEU A 730 3.97 -15.79 -9.60
N GLY A 731 5.16 -16.26 -9.22
CA GLY A 731 6.40 -16.00 -9.94
C GLY A 731 7.64 -16.14 -9.06
N LEU A 732 8.80 -16.15 -9.71
CA LEU A 732 10.11 -16.27 -9.06
C LEU A 732 10.64 -14.88 -8.69
N ILE A 733 10.70 -14.57 -7.39
CA ILE A 733 11.33 -13.34 -6.90
C ILE A 733 12.84 -13.42 -7.12
N ILE A 734 13.41 -12.45 -7.83
CA ILE A 734 14.84 -12.43 -8.20
C ILE A 734 15.60 -11.26 -7.59
N GLU A 735 14.94 -10.11 -7.34
CA GLU A 735 15.54 -8.95 -6.69
C GLU A 735 14.54 -8.31 -5.73
N LEU A 736 15.04 -7.78 -4.62
CA LEU A 736 14.25 -7.14 -3.57
C LEU A 736 14.90 -5.83 -3.15
N THR A 737 14.07 -4.82 -2.91
CA THR A 737 14.43 -3.53 -2.34
C THR A 737 13.65 -3.33 -1.05
N PHE A 738 14.37 -3.00 0.02
CA PHE A 738 13.81 -2.81 1.36
C PHE A 738 13.98 -1.38 1.83
N LYS A 739 12.99 -0.87 2.55
CA LYS A 739 13.22 0.21 3.52
C LYS A 739 13.83 -0.38 4.80
N LEU A 740 14.75 0.36 5.41
CA LEU A 740 15.57 -0.07 6.54
C LEU A 740 15.22 0.72 7.80
N ARG A 741 15.77 0.28 8.93
CA ARG A 741 15.75 1.04 10.19
C ARG A 741 17.18 1.33 10.64
N PRO A 742 17.42 2.45 11.36
CA PRO A 742 18.61 2.60 12.17
C PRO A 742 18.70 1.44 13.18
N ARG A 743 19.92 1.00 13.48
CA ARG A 743 20.13 0.05 14.58
C ARG A 743 19.86 0.75 15.91
N PRO A 744 19.14 0.11 16.84
CA PRO A 744 18.94 0.69 18.16
C PRO A 744 20.29 0.91 18.85
N ALA A 745 20.43 2.03 19.54
CA ALA A 745 21.65 2.33 20.31
C ALA A 745 21.87 1.35 21.46
N LYS A 746 20.78 0.77 21.99
CA LYS A 746 20.79 -0.21 23.06
C LYS A 746 19.60 -1.16 22.91
N GLU A 747 19.85 -2.44 23.16
CA GLU A 747 18.84 -3.48 23.28
C GLU A 747 18.91 -4.08 24.68
N VAL A 748 17.76 -4.35 25.28
CA VAL A 748 17.66 -4.98 26.61
C VAL A 748 16.58 -6.06 26.53
N THR A 749 16.93 -7.27 26.96
CA THR A 749 15.98 -8.38 27.14
C THR A 749 15.76 -8.56 28.63
N VAL A 750 14.49 -8.67 29.05
CA VAL A 750 14.12 -8.96 30.43
C VAL A 750 13.57 -10.38 30.48
N LEU A 751 14.13 -11.20 31.38
CA LEU A 751 13.67 -12.56 31.63
C LEU A 751 12.81 -12.58 32.89
N ALA A 752 11.67 -13.27 32.79
CA ALA A 752 10.76 -13.47 33.90
C ALA A 752 10.27 -14.92 33.93
N THR A 753 10.17 -15.51 35.11
CA THR A 753 9.73 -16.91 35.29
C THR A 753 8.65 -17.02 36.36
N GLY A 754 7.70 -17.93 36.15
CA GLY A 754 6.55 -18.12 37.03
C GLY A 754 5.60 -19.18 36.48
N SER A 755 4.40 -19.27 37.06
CA SER A 755 3.34 -20.10 36.48
C SER A 755 2.91 -19.55 35.11
N LEU A 756 2.32 -20.40 34.26
CA LEU A 756 1.78 -19.96 32.97
C LEU A 756 0.79 -18.80 33.13
N GLU A 757 -0.07 -18.87 34.15
CA GLU A 757 -1.05 -17.81 34.45
C GLU A 757 -0.37 -16.49 34.82
N ALA A 758 0.66 -16.53 35.69
CA ALA A 758 1.42 -15.34 36.07
C ALA A 758 2.18 -14.73 34.88
N ALA A 759 2.78 -15.58 34.05
CA ALA A 759 3.49 -15.14 32.83
C ALA A 759 2.54 -14.49 31.82
N LEU A 760 1.36 -15.08 31.58
CA LEU A 760 0.35 -14.49 30.69
C LEU A 760 -0.15 -13.15 31.23
N LYS A 761 -0.43 -13.05 32.53
CA LYS A 761 -0.85 -11.80 33.17
C LYS A 761 0.23 -10.71 33.08
N ALA A 762 1.49 -11.07 33.26
CA ALA A 762 2.61 -10.15 33.11
C ALA A 762 2.76 -9.68 31.65
N ALA A 763 2.68 -10.60 30.68
CA ALA A 763 2.73 -10.27 29.26
C ALA A 763 1.59 -9.31 28.86
N GLN A 764 0.37 -9.56 29.33
CA GLN A 764 -0.78 -8.67 29.13
C GLN A 764 -0.54 -7.29 29.78
N SER A 765 -0.06 -7.24 31.02
CA SER A 765 0.23 -5.97 31.70
C SER A 765 1.30 -5.15 30.97
N VAL A 766 2.34 -5.80 30.44
CA VAL A 766 3.36 -5.15 29.60
C VAL A 766 2.73 -4.64 28.30
N HIS A 767 1.89 -5.45 27.66
CA HIS A 767 1.18 -5.06 26.45
C HIS A 767 0.33 -3.81 26.68
N GLU A 768 -0.42 -3.75 27.78
CA GLU A 768 -1.33 -2.65 28.14
C GLU A 768 -0.60 -1.33 28.46
N THR A 769 0.69 -1.38 28.80
CA THR A 769 1.47 -0.16 29.01
C THR A 769 1.61 0.68 27.73
N ARG A 770 2.03 1.94 27.90
CA ARG A 770 2.46 2.83 26.79
C ARG A 770 3.92 2.61 26.38
N LEU A 771 4.50 1.47 26.76
CA LEU A 771 5.80 1.04 26.28
C LEU A 771 5.66 0.42 24.89
N PHE A 772 6.77 0.38 24.15
CA PHE A 772 6.83 -0.19 22.80
C PHE A 772 7.78 -1.39 22.80
N PRO A 773 7.39 -2.54 23.41
CA PRO A 773 8.21 -3.73 23.38
C PRO A 773 8.37 -4.21 21.93
N VAL A 774 9.59 -4.54 21.54
CA VAL A 774 9.86 -5.05 20.19
C VAL A 774 9.43 -6.50 20.03
N ALA A 775 9.46 -7.28 21.12
CA ALA A 775 9.06 -8.67 21.20
C ALA A 775 8.53 -9.00 22.61
N ILE A 776 7.57 -9.91 22.69
CA ILE A 776 7.15 -10.58 23.93
C ILE A 776 6.97 -12.05 23.57
N GLU A 777 7.75 -12.92 24.20
CA GLU A 777 7.77 -14.35 23.89
C GLU A 777 7.53 -15.17 25.16
N LEU A 778 6.72 -16.22 25.02
CA LEU A 778 6.44 -17.17 26.09
C LEU A 778 7.09 -18.51 25.74
N VAL A 779 8.03 -18.93 26.57
CA VAL A 779 8.81 -20.15 26.34
C VAL A 779 8.49 -21.18 27.43
N SER A 780 8.11 -22.39 27.03
CA SER A 780 7.92 -23.50 27.99
C SER A 780 9.24 -23.87 28.67
N SER A 781 9.19 -24.37 29.91
CA SER A 781 10.39 -24.81 30.65
C SER A 781 11.24 -25.82 29.85
N ALA A 782 10.60 -26.78 29.18
CA ALA A 782 11.29 -27.76 28.35
C ALA A 782 11.96 -27.15 27.10
N LEU A 783 11.37 -26.10 26.52
CA LEU A 783 12.01 -25.38 25.42
C LEU A 783 13.14 -24.50 25.93
N ALA A 784 12.93 -23.73 27.00
CA ALA A 784 13.93 -22.87 27.63
C ALA A 784 15.22 -23.65 27.97
N HIS A 785 15.09 -24.83 28.58
CA HIS A 785 16.23 -25.72 28.85
C HIS A 785 16.93 -26.18 27.55
N ARG A 786 16.17 -26.52 26.50
CA ARG A 786 16.75 -26.96 25.22
C ARG A 786 17.50 -25.86 24.48
N ILE A 787 17.05 -24.62 24.59
CA ILE A 787 17.69 -23.45 23.95
C ILE A 787 18.72 -22.76 24.87
N GLY A 788 19.01 -23.33 26.04
CA GLY A 788 20.03 -22.83 26.96
C GLY A 788 19.66 -21.52 27.67
N VAL A 789 18.38 -21.24 27.87
CA VAL A 789 17.94 -20.10 28.70
C VAL A 789 18.07 -20.50 30.17
N GLU A 790 19.12 -19.97 30.82
CA GLU A 790 19.38 -20.15 32.25
C GLU A 790 18.84 -18.97 33.06
N ILE A 791 18.26 -19.25 34.24
CA ILE A 791 17.74 -18.22 35.15
C ILE A 791 18.90 -17.71 36.01
N ALA A 792 19.21 -16.41 35.92
CA ALA A 792 20.30 -15.77 36.65
C ALA A 792 19.81 -15.00 37.89
N ALA A 793 20.75 -14.70 38.81
CA ALA A 793 20.50 -13.80 39.92
C ALA A 793 20.28 -12.37 39.40
N GLY A 794 19.01 -11.96 39.30
CA GLY A 794 18.58 -10.69 38.69
C GLY A 794 17.33 -10.81 37.83
N ASP A 795 16.96 -12.03 37.44
CA ASP A 795 15.72 -12.30 36.70
C ASP A 795 14.48 -12.13 37.58
N VAL A 796 13.35 -11.80 36.96
CA VAL A 796 12.10 -11.53 37.67
C VAL A 796 11.37 -12.84 37.99
N LEU A 797 11.01 -13.06 39.26
CA LEU A 797 10.11 -14.13 39.69
C LEU A 797 8.69 -13.58 39.77
N LEU A 798 7.76 -14.15 39.01
CA LEU A 798 6.37 -13.68 38.85
C LEU A 798 5.38 -14.33 39.80
#